data_AF-K9XUP8-F1
#
_entry.id   AF-K9XUP8-F1
#
_cell.length_a   1.000
_cell.length_b   1.000
_cell.length_c   1.000
_cell.angle_alpha   90.00
_cell.angle_beta   90.00
_cell.angle_gamma   90.00
#
_symmetry.space_group_name_H-M   'P 1'
#
loop_
_entity.id
_entity.type
_entity.pdbx_description
1 polymer ?
#
loop_
_entity_poly.entity_id
_entity_poly.type
_entity_poly.pdbx_seq_one_letter_code
_entity_poly.pdbx_strand_id
1 'polypeptide(L)'
;MSVQNLSQYSRELSVQECLDRGASLLKEGNIQQAIEIYQQGLQYHTNSASIYFKLGIAFLEQGNLSEAYDNFYKSVALEADFHWGHYGLGLFFAQQGKLSEAVDAYQQALTLNPDDYLIHQKLGEIFLDQNQLDLAEQHLFNVIRLNEKFHWAYYRLGQVYERLLKLDEAKNSFLKAIEIEPDFQLAKKHLTSESFEEVITKADSSFNEQNYQQALTMYEVSLAFHSQHYHSMLRKGECLFRLKKYSEAEQTLLIVNQQFGDQFWLLICLGEVYFHQSKTKEAILSFEKAINLDNKNLWCWHLLGKSYQTINEYQQANICFNKVVEIDPHNALGYLGLAELAKEQGNKSEAQVYWCKAIEIQPQNKWSYISLGYSYIEDKKIEQAEEVFNQAISLFEKDFDVIFAAAHAYLAKRDWTQSAQMLEKALLICPDNEEVKVRLLELYCYSGNLDKALGYFNSLKITTTPPHSYYQAVAKLFCELGEWEKAFDFAAEAILKEPTNIHNHSLFIKVVRKSKKFKEALNVIEQEFDNQEIKTSFLLIKTAILEQLIEPINEARQCVSLMKKENSLSRDLVICENRLRLKENIFSEQLSQVESIKTKIFYCTDKAYSLPTLVSIFSLHKHNKHKLKNNPIYVVADHPTLELIKEAYQVLAHNLNLIIEFIDIESLFKGLSDYKLTTGYGVFTGGDSLSRTAYYRLFFGQVLNDISPNSRWLYIDSDTIILDSLEEIDYLDFNGYPIAARRERPKSEIEEAIKTNNLKSGKYYNSGVIAFDSTHPQLTDLLNKAVRIAVEEGHKLLYHDQCALNIAFDGQIADLSPRFNDFYPPYDQRTFDELLLSDQSLIIHLLDRPKPWDSLNKHQGSILWFQLLEDMSRFLPAKYLYKLFEVLQASI
;
A
#
# COMPACT_ATOMS: atom_id res chain seq x y z
N MET A 1 102.36 -5.70 -50.92
CA MET A 1 101.81 -6.10 -52.23
C MET A 1 100.30 -6.01 -52.13
N SER A 2 99.57 -5.21 -52.86
CA SER A 2 99.86 -4.30 -53.97
C SER A 2 98.64 -3.40 -54.15
N VAL A 3 98.91 -2.11 -54.29
CA VAL A 3 98.03 -1.12 -54.92
C VAL A 3 97.87 -1.49 -56.41
N GLN A 4 96.62 -1.59 -56.90
CA GLN A 4 96.12 -1.58 -58.29
C GLN A 4 94.76 -2.32 -58.26
N ASN A 5 93.61 -1.75 -58.61
CA ASN A 5 93.30 -0.93 -59.77
C ASN A 5 92.19 0.08 -59.47
N LEU A 6 92.42 1.30 -59.96
CA LEU A 6 91.40 2.30 -60.25
C LEU A 6 90.60 1.88 -61.51
N SER A 7 89.35 2.34 -61.50
CA SER A 7 88.45 2.63 -62.63
C SER A 7 87.48 1.56 -63.12
N GLN A 8 86.21 2.00 -63.15
CA GLN A 8 85.08 1.55 -63.97
C GLN A 8 84.42 0.21 -63.60
N TYR A 9 83.37 0.29 -62.77
CA TYR A 9 81.99 0.04 -63.22
C TYR A 9 81.08 0.84 -62.28
N SER A 10 80.79 2.09 -62.64
CA SER A 10 79.66 2.81 -62.06
C SER A 10 78.39 2.12 -62.60
N ARG A 11 77.99 1.03 -61.93
CA ARG A 11 76.77 0.30 -62.27
C ARG A 11 75.62 1.28 -62.12
N GLU A 12 74.84 1.45 -63.18
CA GLU A 12 73.56 2.16 -63.13
C GLU A 12 72.69 1.40 -62.12
N LEU A 13 72.47 2.01 -60.96
CA LEU A 13 71.57 1.50 -59.94
C LEU A 13 70.18 1.98 -60.31
N SER A 14 69.23 1.07 -60.40
CA SER A 14 67.83 1.46 -60.57
C SER A 14 67.37 2.36 -59.42
N VAL A 15 66.33 3.17 -59.65
CA VAL A 15 65.71 4.00 -58.60
C VAL A 15 65.40 3.17 -57.35
N GLN A 16 64.79 2.00 -57.52
CA GLN A 16 64.42 1.12 -56.41
C GLN A 16 65.64 0.57 -55.66
N GLU A 17 66.70 0.13 -56.37
CA GLU A 17 67.94 -0.32 -55.73
C GLU A 17 68.61 0.79 -54.92
N CYS A 18 68.56 2.05 -55.39
CA CYS A 18 69.06 3.20 -54.65
C CYS A 18 68.24 3.44 -53.37
N LEU A 19 66.91 3.42 -53.48
CA LEU A 19 65.99 3.62 -52.36
C LEU A 19 66.17 2.54 -51.28
N ASP A 20 66.25 1.27 -51.68
CA ASP A 20 66.37 0.15 -50.74
C ASP A 20 67.73 0.11 -50.05
N ARG A 21 68.81 0.29 -50.81
CA ARG A 21 70.18 0.28 -50.27
C ARG A 21 70.44 1.49 -49.38
N GLY A 22 70.00 2.68 -49.80
CA GLY A 22 70.09 3.89 -48.99
C GLY A 22 69.27 3.79 -47.72
N ALA A 23 68.06 3.24 -47.77
CA ALA A 23 67.23 3.03 -46.58
C ALA A 23 67.85 2.03 -45.60
N SER A 24 68.50 0.97 -46.10
CA SER A 24 69.26 0.03 -45.25
C SER A 24 70.41 0.72 -44.54
N LEU A 25 71.18 1.55 -45.25
CA LEU A 25 72.31 2.30 -44.69
C LEU A 25 71.86 3.32 -43.64
N LEU A 26 70.74 4.02 -43.85
CA LEU A 26 70.16 4.92 -42.84
C LEU A 26 69.75 4.15 -41.57
N LYS A 27 69.13 2.97 -41.71
CA LYS A 27 68.80 2.11 -40.57
C LYS A 27 70.03 1.65 -39.78
N GLU A 28 71.16 1.46 -40.45
CA GLU A 28 72.45 1.11 -39.84
C GLU A 28 73.19 2.33 -39.26
N GLY A 29 72.66 3.55 -39.43
CA GLY A 29 73.28 4.80 -38.97
C GLY A 29 74.39 5.32 -39.89
N ASN A 30 74.61 4.70 -41.05
CA ASN A 30 75.63 5.06 -42.03
C ASN A 30 75.14 6.18 -42.96
N ILE A 31 74.81 7.34 -42.39
CA ILE A 31 74.15 8.47 -43.07
C ILE A 31 74.96 8.97 -44.29
N GLN A 32 76.28 9.10 -44.14
CA GLN A 32 77.15 9.59 -45.22
C GLN A 32 77.15 8.64 -46.44
N GLN A 33 77.15 7.33 -46.19
CA GLN A 33 77.12 6.33 -47.26
C GLN A 33 75.74 6.29 -47.93
N ALA A 34 74.65 6.51 -47.17
CA ALA A 34 73.32 6.64 -47.74
C ALA A 34 73.22 7.85 -48.69
N ILE A 35 73.79 9.00 -48.29
CA ILE A 35 73.87 10.21 -49.13
C ILE A 35 74.63 9.91 -50.43
N GLU A 36 75.78 9.24 -50.35
CA GLU A 36 76.57 8.86 -51.54
C GLU A 36 75.79 7.95 -52.50
N ILE A 37 75.04 6.98 -51.96
CA ILE A 37 74.18 6.09 -52.76
C ILE A 37 73.04 6.85 -53.44
N TYR A 38 72.38 7.77 -52.74
CA TYR A 38 71.32 8.58 -53.35
C TYR A 38 71.87 9.58 -54.38
N GLN A 39 73.01 10.20 -54.12
CA GLN A 39 73.69 11.08 -55.09
C GLN A 39 74.13 10.31 -56.33
N GLN A 40 74.65 9.09 -56.17
CA GLN A 40 74.94 8.20 -57.29
C GLN A 40 73.66 7.86 -58.07
N GLY A 41 72.55 7.57 -57.38
CA GLY A 41 71.25 7.36 -58.02
C GLY A 41 70.79 8.56 -58.85
N LEU A 42 70.98 9.78 -58.34
CA LEU A 42 70.66 11.01 -59.06
C LEU A 42 71.57 11.31 -60.25
N GLN A 43 72.77 10.72 -60.34
CA GLN A 43 73.62 10.84 -61.55
C GLN A 43 72.98 10.15 -62.76
N TYR A 44 72.21 9.09 -62.53
CA TYR A 44 71.53 8.32 -63.59
C TYR A 44 70.04 8.65 -63.71
N HIS A 45 69.43 9.10 -62.61
CA HIS A 45 68.00 9.38 -62.51
C HIS A 45 67.75 10.80 -61.98
N THR A 46 68.14 11.80 -62.76
CA THR A 46 68.15 13.22 -62.36
C THR A 46 66.77 13.82 -62.04
N ASN A 47 65.67 13.16 -62.41
CA ASN A 47 64.30 13.66 -62.24
C ASN A 47 63.47 12.79 -61.28
N SER A 48 64.09 12.05 -60.35
CA SER A 48 63.36 11.17 -59.42
C SER A 48 62.98 11.90 -58.12
N ALA A 49 61.69 12.26 -57.99
CA ALA A 49 61.19 12.93 -56.78
C ALA A 49 61.38 12.08 -55.51
N SER A 50 61.25 10.75 -55.63
CA SER A 50 61.44 9.81 -54.51
C SER A 50 62.89 9.72 -54.02
N ILE A 51 63.90 9.78 -54.91
CA ILE A 51 65.31 9.83 -54.51
C ILE A 51 65.64 11.17 -53.87
N TYR A 52 65.15 12.29 -54.42
CA TYR A 52 65.31 13.61 -53.81
C TYR A 52 64.69 13.67 -52.41
N PHE A 53 63.51 13.09 -52.20
CA PHE A 53 62.90 12.98 -50.88
C PHE A 53 63.77 12.18 -49.90
N LYS A 54 64.24 10.99 -50.29
CA LYS A 54 65.10 10.17 -49.42
C LYS A 54 66.47 10.80 -49.15
N LEU A 55 67.04 11.49 -50.12
CA LEU A 55 68.26 12.28 -49.94
C LEU A 55 68.02 13.45 -48.98
N GLY A 56 66.87 14.12 -49.08
CA GLY A 56 66.43 15.14 -48.12
C GLY A 56 66.35 14.60 -46.70
N ILE A 57 65.75 13.42 -46.49
CA ILE A 57 65.72 12.74 -45.18
C ILE A 57 67.13 12.46 -44.65
N ALA A 58 68.02 11.95 -45.51
CA ALA A 58 69.39 11.66 -45.11
C ALA A 58 70.16 12.93 -44.67
N PHE A 59 70.01 14.04 -45.40
CA PHE A 59 70.60 15.32 -45.00
C PHE A 59 69.96 15.91 -43.74
N LEU A 60 68.65 15.71 -43.57
CA LEU A 60 67.91 16.13 -42.39
C LEU A 60 68.41 15.40 -41.13
N GLU A 61 68.63 14.09 -41.21
CA GLU A 61 69.25 13.26 -40.16
C GLU A 61 70.72 13.63 -39.90
N GLN A 62 71.45 14.05 -40.93
CA GLN A 62 72.82 14.58 -40.79
C GLN A 62 72.84 15.97 -40.11
N GLY A 63 71.70 16.65 -39.99
CA GLY A 63 71.60 18.02 -39.50
C GLY A 63 71.97 19.09 -40.54
N ASN A 64 72.17 18.73 -41.79
CA ASN A 64 72.43 19.68 -42.87
C ASN A 64 71.11 20.22 -43.44
N LEU A 65 70.56 21.22 -42.74
CA LEU A 65 69.26 21.79 -43.04
C LEU A 65 69.18 22.44 -44.43
N SER A 66 70.25 23.06 -44.92
CA SER A 66 70.26 23.71 -46.24
C SER A 66 70.05 22.69 -47.35
N GLU A 67 70.84 21.62 -47.34
CA GLU A 67 70.72 20.55 -48.34
C GLU A 67 69.40 19.78 -48.19
N ALA A 68 68.93 19.56 -46.97
CA ALA A 68 67.63 18.91 -46.74
C ALA A 68 66.49 19.68 -47.43
N TYR A 69 66.43 21.01 -47.23
CA TYR A 69 65.42 21.86 -47.86
C TYR A 69 65.49 21.82 -49.38
N ASP A 70 66.68 22.00 -49.95
CA ASP A 70 66.85 22.04 -51.40
C ASP A 70 66.42 20.72 -52.06
N ASN A 71 66.68 19.59 -51.39
CA ASN A 71 66.28 18.27 -51.89
C ASN A 71 64.77 18.03 -51.72
N PHE A 72 64.15 18.43 -50.61
CA PHE A 72 62.68 18.36 -50.46
C PHE A 72 61.96 19.29 -51.43
N TYR A 73 62.46 20.51 -51.64
CA TYR A 73 61.91 21.45 -52.60
C TYR A 73 62.02 20.93 -54.03
N LYS A 74 63.17 20.34 -54.41
CA LYS A 74 63.32 19.67 -55.71
C LYS A 74 62.37 18.49 -55.88
N SER A 75 62.13 17.71 -54.81
CA SER A 75 61.15 16.61 -54.83
C SER A 75 59.74 17.12 -55.18
N VAL A 76 59.29 18.19 -54.51
CA VAL A 76 57.99 18.83 -54.78
C VAL A 76 57.94 19.50 -56.16
N ALA A 77 59.02 20.14 -56.60
CA ALA A 77 59.09 20.82 -57.89
C ALA A 77 59.07 19.85 -59.08
N LEU A 78 59.58 18.63 -58.90
CA LEU A 78 59.57 17.59 -59.92
C LEU A 78 58.21 16.89 -60.02
N GLU A 79 57.61 16.54 -58.88
CA GLU A 79 56.32 15.86 -58.80
C GLU A 79 55.45 16.53 -57.73
N ALA A 80 54.58 17.45 -58.15
CA ALA A 80 53.74 18.22 -57.23
C ALA A 80 52.63 17.38 -56.54
N ASP A 81 52.28 16.22 -57.12
CA ASP A 81 51.33 15.26 -56.56
C ASP A 81 52.00 14.20 -55.65
N PHE A 82 53.32 14.24 -55.52
CA PHE A 82 54.07 13.36 -54.63
C PHE A 82 53.98 13.85 -53.18
N HIS A 83 52.96 13.37 -52.45
CA HIS A 83 52.70 13.76 -51.06
C HIS A 83 53.91 13.64 -50.11
N TRP A 84 54.81 12.68 -50.35
CA TRP A 84 56.06 12.52 -49.58
C TRP A 84 56.99 13.74 -49.68
N GLY A 85 57.00 14.46 -50.80
CA GLY A 85 57.78 15.70 -50.95
C GLY A 85 57.30 16.79 -49.98
N HIS A 86 55.98 17.01 -49.92
CA HIS A 86 55.35 17.94 -48.97
C HIS A 86 55.50 17.46 -47.51
N TYR A 87 55.40 16.16 -47.26
CA TYR A 87 55.71 15.56 -45.95
C TYR A 87 57.16 15.84 -45.53
N GLY A 88 58.12 15.73 -46.45
CA GLY A 88 59.53 16.06 -46.21
C GLY A 88 59.75 17.53 -45.85
N LEU A 89 59.09 18.45 -46.55
CA LEU A 89 59.08 19.88 -46.17
C LEU A 89 58.48 20.09 -44.77
N GLY A 90 57.41 19.37 -44.43
CA GLY A 90 56.81 19.39 -43.10
C GLY A 90 57.79 18.94 -42.01
N LEU A 91 58.53 17.85 -42.24
CA LEU A 91 59.58 17.38 -41.32
C LEU A 91 60.68 18.42 -41.13
N PHE A 92 61.13 19.01 -42.24
CA PHE A 92 62.14 20.06 -42.22
C PHE A 92 61.71 21.28 -41.38
N PHE A 93 60.51 21.82 -41.63
CA PHE A 93 60.01 22.97 -40.88
C PHE A 93 59.77 22.65 -39.40
N ALA A 94 59.29 21.43 -39.10
CA ALA A 94 59.13 20.96 -37.73
C ALA A 94 60.48 20.92 -36.98
N GLN A 95 61.56 20.44 -37.63
CA GLN A 95 62.90 20.41 -37.02
C GLN A 95 63.48 21.81 -36.78
N GLN A 96 63.08 22.82 -37.57
CA GLN A 96 63.43 24.22 -37.31
C GLN A 96 62.58 24.88 -36.22
N GLY A 97 61.57 24.20 -35.68
CA GLY A 97 60.57 24.79 -34.78
C GLY A 97 59.60 25.74 -35.47
N LYS A 98 59.57 25.77 -36.82
CA LYS A 98 58.63 26.56 -37.62
C LYS A 98 57.33 25.80 -37.80
N LEU A 99 56.56 25.71 -36.70
CA LEU A 99 55.42 24.83 -36.62
C LEU A 99 54.26 25.21 -37.56
N SER A 100 54.07 26.51 -37.86
CA SER A 100 53.05 26.96 -38.82
C SER A 100 53.32 26.45 -40.23
N GLU A 101 54.54 26.65 -40.72
CA GLU A 101 54.97 26.22 -42.04
C GLU A 101 55.00 24.68 -42.14
N ALA A 102 55.30 24.00 -41.03
CA ALA A 102 55.19 22.55 -40.96
C ALA A 102 53.74 22.06 -41.12
N VAL A 103 52.79 22.70 -40.42
CA VAL A 103 51.36 22.37 -40.54
C VAL A 103 50.87 22.59 -41.97
N ASP A 104 51.21 23.72 -42.59
CA ASP A 104 50.83 24.01 -43.98
C ASP A 104 51.37 22.95 -44.95
N ALA A 105 52.63 22.56 -44.81
CA ALA A 105 53.24 21.52 -45.64
C ALA A 105 52.61 20.13 -45.41
N TYR A 106 52.30 19.76 -44.17
CA TYR A 106 51.60 18.51 -43.87
C TYR A 106 50.14 18.52 -44.35
N GLN A 107 49.45 19.65 -44.28
CA GLN A 107 48.10 19.79 -44.84
C GLN A 107 48.12 19.63 -46.36
N GLN A 108 49.09 20.22 -47.06
CA GLN A 108 49.28 19.98 -48.50
C GLN A 108 49.51 18.50 -48.79
N ALA A 109 50.35 17.82 -47.99
CA ALA A 109 50.55 16.38 -48.14
C ALA A 109 49.25 15.57 -47.92
N LEU A 110 48.41 15.94 -46.93
CA LEU A 110 47.09 15.32 -46.72
C LEU A 110 46.08 15.64 -47.82
N THR A 111 46.15 16.79 -48.49
CA THR A 111 45.28 17.05 -49.65
C THR A 111 45.56 16.08 -50.80
N LEU A 112 46.81 15.62 -50.92
CA LEU A 112 47.24 14.67 -51.93
C LEU A 112 47.00 13.21 -51.50
N ASN A 113 47.16 12.90 -50.22
CA ASN A 113 46.88 11.58 -49.65
C ASN A 113 46.19 11.69 -48.28
N PRO A 114 44.84 11.72 -48.24
CA PRO A 114 44.08 11.90 -46.99
C PRO A 114 44.17 10.74 -46.00
N ASP A 115 44.53 9.54 -46.47
CA ASP A 115 44.51 8.31 -45.66
C ASP A 115 45.89 7.96 -45.07
N ASP A 116 46.85 8.88 -45.13
CA ASP A 116 48.17 8.68 -44.53
C ASP A 116 48.16 9.00 -43.03
N TYR A 117 48.11 7.93 -42.23
CA TYR A 117 48.11 8.02 -40.78
C TYR A 117 49.39 8.64 -40.20
N LEU A 118 50.54 8.57 -40.90
CA LEU A 118 51.80 9.15 -40.41
C LEU A 118 51.74 10.69 -40.42
N ILE A 119 51.05 11.26 -41.42
CA ILE A 119 50.88 12.71 -41.52
C ILE A 119 49.89 13.19 -40.44
N HIS A 120 48.79 12.46 -40.24
CA HIS A 120 47.88 12.72 -39.13
C HIS A 120 48.57 12.60 -37.76
N GLN A 121 49.49 11.63 -37.57
CA GLN A 121 50.28 11.54 -36.35
C GLN A 121 51.13 12.81 -36.15
N LYS A 122 51.83 13.27 -37.18
CA LYS A 122 52.69 14.46 -37.07
C LYS A 122 51.91 15.74 -36.78
N LEU A 123 50.75 15.93 -37.41
CA LEU A 123 49.85 17.04 -37.08
C LEU A 123 49.32 16.93 -35.65
N GLY A 124 48.90 15.74 -35.21
CA GLY A 124 48.47 15.50 -33.83
C GLY A 124 49.54 15.84 -32.79
N GLU A 125 50.80 15.48 -33.05
CA GLU A 125 51.95 15.83 -32.21
C GLU A 125 52.15 17.36 -32.15
N ILE A 126 52.14 18.04 -33.30
CA ILE A 126 52.33 19.50 -33.36
C ILE A 126 51.20 20.24 -32.63
N PHE A 127 49.94 19.86 -32.85
CA PHE A 127 48.81 20.51 -32.19
C PHE A 127 48.79 20.25 -30.68
N LEU A 128 49.22 19.06 -30.24
CA LEU A 128 49.40 18.78 -28.81
C LEU A 128 50.49 19.67 -28.21
N ASP A 129 51.63 19.85 -28.88
CA ASP A 129 52.71 20.73 -28.42
C ASP A 129 52.28 22.21 -28.38
N GLN A 130 51.42 22.63 -29.30
CA GLN A 130 50.79 23.96 -29.33
C GLN A 130 49.62 24.12 -28.35
N ASN A 131 49.26 23.06 -27.60
CA ASN A 131 48.12 23.03 -26.69
C ASN A 131 46.75 23.27 -27.38
N GLN A 132 46.64 22.98 -28.68
CA GLN A 132 45.39 22.98 -29.44
C GLN A 132 44.76 21.59 -29.37
N LEU A 133 44.18 21.30 -28.20
CA LEU A 133 43.80 19.94 -27.79
C LEU A 133 42.71 19.31 -28.68
N ASP A 134 41.73 20.10 -29.14
CA ASP A 134 40.64 19.61 -30.01
C ASP A 134 41.15 19.13 -31.39
N LEU A 135 42.07 19.90 -31.98
CA LEU A 135 42.69 19.54 -33.27
C LEU A 135 43.64 18.35 -33.12
N ALA A 136 44.37 18.28 -32.00
CA ALA A 136 45.21 17.14 -31.68
C ALA A 136 44.39 15.85 -31.55
N GLU A 137 43.28 15.90 -30.81
CA GLU A 137 42.34 14.78 -30.65
C GLU A 137 41.79 14.32 -32.01
N GLN A 138 41.30 15.24 -32.85
CA GLN A 138 40.77 14.92 -34.17
C GLN A 138 41.78 14.18 -35.06
N HIS A 139 43.03 14.68 -35.12
CA HIS A 139 44.07 14.05 -35.92
C HIS A 139 44.49 12.69 -35.37
N LEU A 140 44.59 12.54 -34.05
CA LEU A 140 44.91 11.26 -33.40
C LEU A 140 43.80 10.21 -33.59
N PHE A 141 42.53 10.61 -33.61
CA PHE A 141 41.43 9.71 -33.97
C PHE A 141 41.51 9.24 -35.42
N ASN A 142 41.90 10.10 -36.36
CA ASN A 142 42.13 9.67 -37.75
C ASN A 142 43.28 8.66 -37.83
N VAL A 143 44.33 8.79 -37.01
CA VAL A 143 45.39 7.77 -36.91
C VAL A 143 44.83 6.42 -36.47
N ILE A 144 44.02 6.41 -35.40
CA ILE A 144 43.39 5.18 -34.88
C ILE A 144 42.46 4.55 -35.92
N ARG A 145 41.67 5.37 -36.63
CA ARG A 145 40.77 4.92 -37.69
C ARG A 145 41.51 4.23 -38.83
N LEU A 146 42.66 4.77 -39.22
CA LEU A 146 43.47 4.26 -40.33
C LEU A 146 44.38 3.10 -39.92
N ASN A 147 44.85 3.10 -38.67
CA ASN A 147 45.68 2.05 -38.09
C ASN A 147 45.38 1.85 -36.60
N GLU A 148 44.42 0.97 -36.31
CA GLU A 148 43.98 0.64 -34.95
C GLU A 148 45.09 0.01 -34.09
N LYS A 149 46.12 -0.58 -34.70
CA LYS A 149 47.24 -1.22 -33.97
C LYS A 149 48.40 -0.28 -33.70
N PHE A 150 48.23 1.03 -33.91
CA PHE A 150 49.28 2.01 -33.69
C PHE A 150 49.27 2.55 -32.24
N HIS A 151 50.02 1.90 -31.34
CA HIS A 151 50.04 2.22 -29.91
C HIS A 151 50.41 3.68 -29.59
N TRP A 152 51.24 4.33 -30.41
CA TRP A 152 51.64 5.74 -30.21
C TRP A 152 50.46 6.72 -30.32
N ALA A 153 49.43 6.43 -31.12
CA ALA A 153 48.26 7.31 -31.19
C ALA A 153 47.47 7.32 -29.88
N TYR A 154 47.25 6.15 -29.29
CA TYR A 154 46.61 6.02 -27.99
C TYR A 154 47.42 6.67 -26.87
N TYR A 155 48.75 6.57 -26.91
CA TYR A 155 49.62 7.26 -25.97
C TYR A 155 49.48 8.78 -26.06
N ARG A 156 49.51 9.35 -27.27
CA ARG A 156 49.32 10.79 -27.48
C ARG A 156 47.92 11.26 -27.09
N LEU A 157 46.89 10.45 -27.36
CA LEU A 157 45.51 10.72 -26.94
C LEU A 157 45.41 10.78 -25.41
N GLY A 158 46.09 9.87 -24.71
CA GLY A 158 46.21 9.90 -23.25
C GLY A 158 46.82 11.21 -22.74
N GLN A 159 47.87 11.72 -23.39
CA GLN A 159 48.45 13.02 -23.05
C GLN A 159 47.53 14.21 -23.35
N VAL A 160 46.72 14.14 -24.43
CA VAL A 160 45.69 15.14 -24.73
C VAL A 160 44.67 15.19 -23.60
N TYR A 161 44.18 14.03 -23.17
CA TYR A 161 43.19 13.93 -22.10
C TYR A 161 43.72 14.32 -20.72
N GLU A 162 44.99 14.03 -20.41
CA GLU A 162 45.65 14.56 -19.20
C GLU A 162 45.59 16.10 -19.17
N ARG A 163 45.89 16.76 -20.30
CA ARG A 163 45.82 18.23 -20.40
C ARG A 163 44.40 18.78 -20.38
N LEU A 164 43.41 18.00 -20.84
CA LEU A 164 41.99 18.32 -20.74
C LEU A 164 41.39 18.01 -19.35
N LEU A 165 42.18 17.48 -18.41
CA LEU A 165 41.73 16.99 -17.09
C LEU A 165 40.67 15.88 -17.16
N LYS A 166 40.61 15.16 -18.29
CA LYS A 166 39.75 13.99 -18.52
C LYS A 166 40.50 12.72 -18.11
N LEU A 167 40.62 12.52 -16.80
CA LEU A 167 41.55 11.53 -16.22
C LEU A 167 41.17 10.08 -16.54
N ASP A 168 39.88 9.76 -16.65
CA ASP A 168 39.40 8.41 -16.97
C ASP A 168 39.69 8.05 -18.43
N GLU A 169 39.44 8.97 -19.36
CA GLU A 169 39.73 8.82 -20.79
C GLU A 169 41.24 8.77 -21.06
N ALA A 170 42.03 9.55 -20.30
CA ALA A 170 43.48 9.48 -20.34
C ALA A 170 43.99 8.08 -19.96
N LYS A 171 43.50 7.55 -18.84
CA LYS A 171 43.86 6.24 -18.31
C LYS A 171 43.49 5.12 -19.28
N ASN A 172 42.28 5.16 -19.84
CA ASN A 172 41.82 4.19 -20.85
C ASN A 172 42.71 4.22 -22.10
N SER A 173 43.11 5.41 -22.54
CA SER A 173 43.99 5.57 -23.72
C SER A 173 45.39 4.99 -23.45
N PHE A 174 45.97 5.23 -22.27
CA PHE A 174 47.26 4.63 -21.89
C PHE A 174 47.20 3.11 -21.76
N LEU A 175 46.12 2.56 -21.19
CA LEU A 175 45.91 1.12 -21.11
C LEU A 175 45.83 0.49 -22.51
N LYS A 176 45.14 1.13 -23.45
CA LYS A 176 45.01 0.62 -24.82
C LYS A 176 46.33 0.65 -25.58
N ALA A 177 47.19 1.64 -25.32
CA ALA A 177 48.56 1.66 -25.84
C ALA A 177 49.39 0.44 -25.35
N ILE A 178 49.24 0.04 -24.09
CA ILE A 178 49.95 -1.12 -23.50
C ILE A 178 49.35 -2.45 -23.94
N GLU A 179 48.04 -2.52 -24.16
CA GLU A 179 47.41 -3.72 -24.70
C GLU A 179 47.96 -4.06 -26.09
N ILE A 180 48.20 -3.03 -26.92
CA ILE A 180 48.79 -3.18 -28.24
C ILE A 180 50.30 -3.46 -28.16
N GLU A 181 51.03 -2.73 -27.34
CA GLU A 181 52.48 -2.89 -27.14
C GLU A 181 52.81 -3.07 -25.64
N PRO A 182 52.85 -4.32 -25.15
CA PRO A 182 53.02 -4.61 -23.72
C PRO A 182 54.30 -4.06 -23.11
N ASP A 183 55.37 -3.86 -23.88
CA ASP A 183 56.65 -3.34 -23.39
C ASP A 183 56.79 -1.81 -23.46
N PHE A 184 55.70 -1.10 -23.77
CA PHE A 184 55.72 0.35 -23.92
C PHE A 184 55.87 1.10 -22.58
N GLN A 185 57.12 1.30 -22.18
CA GLN A 185 57.51 1.89 -20.89
C GLN A 185 56.98 3.31 -20.67
N LEU A 186 56.79 4.09 -21.75
CA LEU A 186 56.30 5.46 -21.65
C LEU A 186 54.86 5.52 -21.17
N ALA A 187 53.94 4.73 -21.75
CA ALA A 187 52.56 4.65 -21.23
C ALA A 187 52.52 4.02 -19.84
N LYS A 188 53.36 3.00 -19.57
CA LYS A 188 53.51 2.43 -18.22
C LYS A 188 53.87 3.50 -17.19
N LYS A 189 54.79 4.42 -17.51
CA LYS A 189 55.20 5.50 -16.59
C LYS A 189 54.04 6.41 -16.19
N HIS A 190 53.15 6.74 -17.13
CA HIS A 190 51.95 7.54 -16.88
C HIS A 190 50.88 6.78 -16.06
N LEU A 191 50.89 5.44 -16.11
CA LEU A 191 50.02 4.61 -15.26
C LEU A 191 50.64 4.31 -13.89
N THR A 192 51.97 4.25 -13.77
CA THR A 192 52.69 3.95 -12.52
C THR A 192 52.71 5.10 -11.50
N SER A 193 52.07 6.23 -11.78
CA SER A 193 51.77 7.20 -10.72
C SER A 193 50.68 6.70 -9.75
N GLU A 194 50.00 5.59 -10.07
CA GLU A 194 49.18 4.82 -9.13
C GLU A 194 49.59 3.34 -9.17
N SER A 195 50.08 2.80 -8.05
CA SER A 195 50.38 1.37 -7.94
C SER A 195 49.10 0.51 -7.96
N PHE A 196 49.19 -0.78 -8.33
CA PHE A 196 48.06 -1.72 -8.25
C PHE A 196 47.42 -1.76 -6.85
N GLU A 197 48.26 -1.67 -5.82
CA GLU A 197 47.83 -1.58 -4.42
C GLU A 197 47.06 -0.29 -4.13
N GLU A 198 47.45 0.85 -4.72
CA GLU A 198 46.70 2.10 -4.60
C GLU A 198 45.35 2.03 -5.33
N VAL A 199 45.29 1.38 -6.49
CA VAL A 199 44.03 1.20 -7.24
C VAL A 199 43.05 0.35 -6.44
N ILE A 200 43.50 -0.76 -5.85
CA ILE A 200 42.66 -1.58 -4.97
C ILE A 200 42.25 -0.80 -3.73
N THR A 201 43.17 -0.07 -3.10
CA THR A 201 42.85 0.74 -1.92
C THR A 201 41.77 1.78 -2.22
N LYS A 202 41.85 2.46 -3.37
CA LYS A 202 40.83 3.42 -3.82
C LYS A 202 39.51 2.73 -4.20
N ALA A 203 39.57 1.56 -4.84
CA ALA A 203 38.39 0.77 -5.18
C ALA A 203 37.65 0.32 -3.91
N ASP A 204 38.37 -0.19 -2.92
CA ASP A 204 37.83 -0.59 -1.61
C ASP A 204 37.29 0.63 -0.85
N SER A 205 37.96 1.79 -0.90
CA SER A 205 37.44 3.05 -0.32
C SER A 205 36.13 3.45 -0.96
N SER A 206 36.08 3.48 -2.30
CA SER A 206 34.87 3.83 -3.06
C SER A 206 33.72 2.84 -2.79
N PHE A 207 34.06 1.55 -2.62
CA PHE A 207 33.11 0.51 -2.26
C PHE A 207 32.52 0.75 -0.87
N ASN A 208 33.36 1.07 0.12
CA ASN A 208 32.94 1.38 1.49
C ASN A 208 32.12 2.67 1.57
N GLU A 209 32.39 3.64 0.70
CA GLU A 209 31.59 4.87 0.52
C GLU A 209 30.27 4.65 -0.25
N GLN A 210 29.95 3.40 -0.60
CA GLN A 210 28.76 3.00 -1.37
C GLN A 210 28.69 3.57 -2.79
N ASN A 211 29.81 4.09 -3.32
CA ASN A 211 29.91 4.50 -4.71
C ASN A 211 30.24 3.30 -5.61
N TYR A 212 29.27 2.38 -5.75
CA TYR A 212 29.47 1.09 -6.42
C TYR A 212 29.80 1.21 -7.91
N GLN A 213 29.35 2.28 -8.58
CA GLN A 213 29.67 2.50 -9.99
C GLN A 213 31.14 2.87 -10.19
N GLN A 214 31.70 3.73 -9.32
CA GLN A 214 33.12 4.07 -9.33
C GLN A 214 33.99 2.92 -8.83
N ALA A 215 33.54 2.20 -7.80
CA ALA A 215 34.24 1.00 -7.32
C ALA A 215 34.33 -0.06 -8.43
N LEU A 216 33.23 -0.28 -9.17
CA LEU A 216 33.18 -1.21 -10.30
C LEU A 216 34.23 -0.89 -11.36
N THR A 217 34.30 0.36 -11.84
CA THR A 217 35.29 0.76 -12.85
C THR A 217 36.72 0.58 -12.34
N MET A 218 36.98 0.89 -11.09
CA MET A 218 38.31 0.72 -10.48
C MET A 218 38.70 -0.75 -10.29
N TYR A 219 37.75 -1.64 -9.96
CA TYR A 219 38.00 -3.08 -9.95
C TYR A 219 38.21 -3.64 -11.36
N GLU A 220 37.54 -3.13 -12.39
CA GLU A 220 37.79 -3.50 -13.78
C GLU A 220 39.19 -3.08 -14.24
N VAL A 221 39.63 -1.89 -13.84
CA VAL A 221 41.00 -1.42 -14.04
C VAL A 221 42.00 -2.32 -13.30
N SER A 222 41.74 -2.69 -12.05
CA SER A 222 42.56 -3.64 -11.28
C SER A 222 42.70 -4.98 -12.01
N LEU A 223 41.61 -5.50 -12.58
CA LEU A 223 41.61 -6.75 -13.35
C LEU A 223 42.32 -6.63 -14.70
N ALA A 224 42.50 -5.43 -15.25
CA ALA A 224 43.37 -5.22 -16.40
C ALA A 224 44.86 -5.37 -16.05
N PHE A 225 45.26 -5.02 -14.83
CA PHE A 225 46.63 -5.28 -14.32
C PHE A 225 46.83 -6.77 -13.97
N HIS A 226 45.87 -7.35 -13.25
CA HIS A 226 45.91 -8.74 -12.80
C HIS A 226 44.57 -9.44 -13.04
N SER A 227 44.45 -10.08 -14.21
CA SER A 227 43.19 -10.67 -14.70
C SER A 227 42.62 -11.81 -13.86
N GLN A 228 43.43 -12.40 -12.97
CA GLN A 228 43.03 -13.50 -12.08
C GLN A 228 43.10 -13.10 -10.59
N HIS A 229 42.93 -11.82 -10.27
CA HIS A 229 42.93 -11.37 -8.89
C HIS A 229 41.58 -11.63 -8.21
N TYR A 230 41.49 -12.69 -7.39
CA TYR A 230 40.25 -13.14 -6.73
C TYR A 230 39.45 -12.02 -6.07
N HIS A 231 40.08 -11.18 -5.24
CA HIS A 231 39.39 -10.09 -4.52
C HIS A 231 38.73 -9.11 -5.48
N SER A 232 39.43 -8.69 -6.55
CA SER A 232 38.87 -7.76 -7.53
C SER A 232 37.74 -8.38 -8.35
N MET A 233 37.83 -9.68 -8.68
CA MET A 233 36.74 -10.38 -9.39
C MET A 233 35.50 -10.55 -8.50
N LEU A 234 35.69 -10.93 -7.23
CA LEU A 234 34.62 -11.06 -6.25
C LEU A 234 33.92 -9.72 -6.02
N ARG A 235 34.70 -8.66 -5.75
CA ARG A 235 34.17 -7.31 -5.53
C ARG A 235 33.51 -6.72 -6.78
N LYS A 236 33.98 -7.05 -7.98
CA LYS A 236 33.27 -6.74 -9.23
C LYS A 236 31.87 -7.35 -9.25
N GLY A 237 31.75 -8.65 -8.95
CA GLY A 237 30.46 -9.32 -8.85
C GLY A 237 29.55 -8.70 -7.79
N GLU A 238 30.11 -8.34 -6.62
CA GLU A 238 29.37 -7.67 -5.55
C GLU A 238 28.90 -6.25 -5.95
N CYS A 239 29.74 -5.46 -6.62
CA CYS A 239 29.34 -4.14 -7.14
C CYS A 239 28.17 -4.26 -8.12
N LEU A 240 28.24 -5.21 -9.06
CA LEU A 240 27.16 -5.49 -10.01
C LEU A 240 25.86 -5.87 -9.29
N PHE A 241 25.95 -6.67 -8.23
CA PHE A 241 24.81 -6.99 -7.38
C PHE A 241 24.21 -5.74 -6.70
N ARG A 242 25.04 -4.89 -6.07
CA ARG A 242 24.57 -3.65 -5.40
C ARG A 242 23.97 -2.65 -6.40
N LEU A 243 24.44 -2.66 -7.65
CA LEU A 243 23.88 -1.90 -8.78
C LEU A 243 22.62 -2.55 -9.40
N LYS A 244 22.08 -3.62 -8.80
CA LYS A 244 20.90 -4.38 -9.25
C LYS A 244 21.04 -5.04 -10.62
N LYS A 245 22.28 -5.23 -11.11
CA LYS A 245 22.59 -5.96 -12.35
C LYS A 245 22.78 -7.45 -12.06
N TYR A 246 21.70 -8.10 -11.63
CA TYR A 246 21.78 -9.45 -11.05
C TYR A 246 22.29 -10.53 -12.00
N SER A 247 21.95 -10.46 -13.28
CA SER A 247 22.38 -11.43 -14.30
C SER A 247 23.87 -11.32 -14.63
N GLU A 248 24.40 -10.11 -14.75
CA GLU A 248 25.83 -9.86 -14.95
C GLU A 248 26.65 -10.26 -13.70
N ALA A 249 26.11 -10.00 -12.51
CA ALA A 249 26.70 -10.42 -11.25
C ALA A 249 26.79 -11.95 -11.16
N GLU A 250 25.71 -12.67 -11.48
CA GLU A 250 25.68 -14.14 -11.53
C GLU A 250 26.77 -14.70 -12.46
N GLN A 251 26.83 -14.22 -13.70
CA GLN A 251 27.82 -14.67 -14.68
C GLN A 251 29.26 -14.42 -14.19
N THR A 252 29.52 -13.23 -13.65
CA THR A 252 30.84 -12.86 -13.13
C THR A 252 31.25 -13.77 -11.97
N LEU A 253 30.36 -14.00 -11.00
CA LEU A 253 30.64 -14.83 -9.84
C LEU A 253 30.74 -16.32 -10.20
N LEU A 254 29.99 -16.81 -11.19
CA LEU A 254 30.15 -18.18 -11.70
C LEU A 254 31.53 -18.40 -12.34
N ILE A 255 32.08 -17.41 -13.05
CA ILE A 255 33.46 -17.46 -13.56
C ILE A 255 34.46 -17.54 -12.41
N VAL A 256 34.27 -16.73 -11.35
CA VAL A 256 35.11 -16.80 -10.13
C VAL A 256 35.02 -18.20 -9.51
N ASN A 257 33.82 -18.79 -9.45
CA ASN A 257 33.63 -20.11 -8.85
C ASN A 257 34.32 -21.22 -9.66
N GLN A 258 34.29 -21.14 -10.98
CA GLN A 258 35.00 -22.08 -11.85
C GLN A 258 36.52 -22.00 -11.69
N GLN A 259 37.06 -20.81 -11.40
CA GLN A 259 38.51 -20.59 -11.30
C GLN A 259 39.07 -20.90 -9.90
N PHE A 260 38.36 -20.49 -8.84
CA PHE A 260 38.86 -20.54 -7.46
C PHE A 260 38.13 -21.57 -6.58
N GLY A 261 37.12 -22.24 -7.12
CA GLY A 261 36.29 -23.21 -6.40
C GLY A 261 35.34 -22.55 -5.39
N ASP A 262 34.68 -23.41 -4.62
CA ASP A 262 33.70 -23.03 -3.60
C ASP A 262 34.40 -22.29 -2.43
N GLN A 263 34.53 -20.96 -2.56
CA GLN A 263 35.05 -20.05 -1.53
C GLN A 263 33.90 -19.45 -0.71
N PHE A 264 34.14 -19.21 0.59
CA PHE A 264 33.10 -18.75 1.51
C PHE A 264 32.36 -17.48 1.06
N TRP A 265 33.08 -16.37 0.84
CA TRP A 265 32.48 -15.09 0.45
C TRP A 265 31.86 -15.11 -0.94
N LEU A 266 32.42 -15.91 -1.84
CA LEU A 266 31.86 -16.13 -3.16
C LEU A 266 30.48 -16.82 -3.10
N LEU A 267 30.35 -17.86 -2.28
CA LEU A 267 29.10 -18.57 -2.08
C LEU A 267 28.03 -17.69 -1.44
N ILE A 268 28.41 -16.80 -0.52
CA ILE A 268 27.50 -15.78 0.01
C ILE A 268 27.02 -14.84 -1.10
N CYS A 269 27.93 -14.26 -1.90
CA CYS A 269 27.54 -13.36 -2.99
C CYS A 269 26.65 -14.06 -4.03
N LEU A 270 26.96 -15.31 -4.41
CA LEU A 270 26.11 -16.11 -5.30
C LEU A 270 24.72 -16.37 -4.68
N GLY A 271 24.67 -16.72 -3.40
CA GLY A 271 23.42 -16.93 -2.68
C GLY A 271 22.56 -15.66 -2.62
N GLU A 272 23.15 -14.49 -2.35
CA GLU A 272 22.45 -13.19 -2.39
C GLU A 272 21.89 -12.90 -3.79
N VAL A 273 22.69 -13.10 -4.85
CA VAL A 273 22.25 -12.92 -6.24
C VAL A 273 21.07 -13.85 -6.55
N TYR A 274 21.15 -15.13 -6.21
CA TYR A 274 20.07 -16.09 -6.43
C TYR A 274 18.79 -15.74 -5.65
N PHE A 275 18.93 -15.32 -4.38
CA PHE A 275 17.80 -14.90 -3.56
C PHE A 275 17.04 -13.73 -4.19
N HIS A 276 17.76 -12.70 -4.68
CA HIS A 276 17.15 -11.55 -5.33
C HIS A 276 16.57 -11.83 -6.72
N GLN A 277 17.05 -12.87 -7.41
CA GLN A 277 16.45 -13.37 -8.65
C GLN A 277 15.26 -14.34 -8.40
N SER A 278 14.84 -14.54 -7.14
CA SER A 278 13.82 -15.53 -6.75
C SER A 278 14.20 -16.99 -7.05
N LYS A 279 15.49 -17.29 -7.27
CA LYS A 279 16.07 -18.63 -7.38
C LYS A 279 16.38 -19.18 -5.97
N THR A 280 15.35 -19.30 -5.13
CA THR A 280 15.54 -19.53 -3.69
C THR A 280 16.18 -20.88 -3.37
N LYS A 281 15.94 -21.93 -4.16
CA LYS A 281 16.55 -23.26 -3.93
C LYS A 281 18.06 -23.23 -4.13
N GLU A 282 18.52 -22.54 -5.16
CA GLU A 282 19.92 -22.32 -5.48
C GLU A 282 20.59 -21.43 -4.44
N ALA A 283 19.86 -20.44 -3.91
CA ALA A 283 20.31 -19.61 -2.79
C ALA A 283 20.55 -20.44 -1.53
N ILE A 284 19.57 -21.27 -1.13
CA ILE A 284 19.68 -22.19 0.01
C ILE A 284 20.91 -23.10 -0.14
N LEU A 285 21.06 -23.76 -1.30
CA LEU A 285 22.20 -24.65 -1.55
C LEU A 285 23.55 -23.90 -1.45
N SER A 286 23.61 -22.66 -1.94
CA SER A 286 24.83 -21.84 -1.89
C SER A 286 25.17 -21.45 -0.44
N PHE A 287 24.17 -21.03 0.35
CA PHE A 287 24.37 -20.69 1.76
C PHE A 287 24.69 -21.91 2.63
N GLU A 288 24.09 -23.07 2.37
CA GLU A 288 24.44 -24.32 3.07
C GLU A 288 25.89 -24.74 2.82
N LYS A 289 26.34 -24.63 1.57
CA LYS A 289 27.77 -24.81 1.24
C LYS A 289 28.65 -23.81 1.98
N ALA A 290 28.26 -22.54 2.07
CA ALA A 290 29.02 -21.51 2.78
C ALA A 290 29.12 -21.81 4.29
N ILE A 291 28.03 -22.23 4.92
CA ILE A 291 28.01 -22.60 6.36
C ILE A 291 28.89 -23.83 6.65
N ASN A 292 29.01 -24.77 5.71
CA ASN A 292 29.94 -25.89 5.84
C ASN A 292 31.41 -25.45 5.85
N LEU A 293 31.73 -24.29 5.27
CA LEU A 293 33.08 -23.71 5.27
C LEU A 293 33.32 -22.85 6.53
N ASP A 294 32.36 -21.98 6.87
CA ASP A 294 32.38 -21.18 8.10
C ASP A 294 30.98 -21.13 8.72
N ASN A 295 30.83 -21.90 9.81
CA ASN A 295 29.57 -22.03 10.52
C ASN A 295 29.36 -20.95 11.61
N LYS A 296 30.31 -20.01 11.78
CA LYS A 296 30.21 -18.93 12.78
C LYS A 296 29.73 -17.61 12.19
N ASN A 297 29.55 -17.53 10.87
CA ASN A 297 29.14 -16.30 10.23
C ASN A 297 27.63 -16.02 10.44
N LEU A 298 27.33 -14.98 11.22
CA LEU A 298 25.96 -14.56 11.56
C LEU A 298 25.14 -14.20 10.32
N TRP A 299 25.74 -13.48 9.36
CA TRP A 299 25.07 -13.01 8.16
C TRP A 299 24.61 -14.17 7.28
N CYS A 300 25.46 -15.19 7.11
CA CYS A 300 25.13 -16.38 6.33
C CYS A 300 23.95 -17.16 6.93
N TRP A 301 23.94 -17.38 8.24
CA TRP A 301 22.82 -18.03 8.93
C TRP A 301 21.52 -17.23 8.79
N HIS A 302 21.57 -15.90 8.86
CA HIS A 302 20.41 -15.04 8.65
C HIS A 302 19.87 -15.10 7.21
N LEU A 303 20.74 -15.03 6.20
CA LEU A 303 20.35 -15.15 4.80
C LEU A 303 19.75 -16.52 4.48
N LEU A 304 20.30 -17.60 5.05
CA LEU A 304 19.73 -18.94 4.94
C LEU A 304 18.35 -19.00 5.60
N GLY A 305 18.20 -18.43 6.80
CA GLY A 305 16.92 -18.33 7.51
C GLY A 305 15.86 -17.60 6.68
N LYS A 306 16.22 -16.44 6.10
CA LYS A 306 15.34 -15.69 5.18
C LYS A 306 14.99 -16.49 3.93
N SER A 307 15.94 -17.24 3.38
CA SER A 307 15.68 -18.10 2.22
C SER A 307 14.67 -19.21 2.57
N TYR A 308 14.82 -19.87 3.72
CA TYR A 308 13.83 -20.85 4.21
C TYR A 308 12.45 -20.23 4.50
N GLN A 309 12.43 -19.01 5.05
CA GLN A 309 11.20 -18.25 5.29
C GLN A 309 10.44 -17.99 3.98
N THR A 310 11.13 -17.58 2.90
CA THR A 310 10.46 -17.32 1.60
C THR A 310 9.81 -18.55 0.95
N ILE A 311 10.24 -19.76 1.29
CA ILE A 311 9.60 -21.02 0.86
C ILE A 311 8.64 -21.60 1.90
N ASN A 312 8.31 -20.82 2.94
CA ASN A 312 7.44 -21.19 4.06
C ASN A 312 7.94 -22.39 4.90
N GLU A 313 9.23 -22.71 4.84
CA GLU A 313 9.87 -23.75 5.67
C GLU A 313 10.23 -23.17 7.05
N TYR A 314 9.20 -22.77 7.79
CA TYR A 314 9.35 -21.97 9.00
C TYR A 314 10.18 -22.64 10.11
N GLN A 315 10.16 -23.98 10.20
CA GLN A 315 10.95 -24.71 11.18
C GLN A 315 12.46 -24.55 10.92
N GLN A 316 12.88 -24.64 9.66
CA GLN A 316 14.29 -24.47 9.28
C GLN A 316 14.72 -23.01 9.42
N ALA A 317 13.84 -22.06 9.06
CA ALA A 317 14.09 -20.64 9.30
C ALA A 317 14.31 -20.34 10.80
N ASN A 318 13.48 -20.91 11.67
CA ASN A 318 13.61 -20.75 13.12
C ASN A 318 14.93 -21.33 13.65
N ILE A 319 15.36 -22.49 13.17
CA ILE A 319 16.66 -23.09 13.52
C ILE A 319 17.80 -22.14 13.11
N CYS A 320 17.76 -21.60 11.89
CA CYS A 320 18.79 -20.69 11.39
C CYS A 320 18.87 -19.40 12.22
N PHE A 321 17.74 -18.76 12.52
CA PHE A 321 17.74 -17.54 13.33
C PHE A 321 18.13 -17.77 14.78
N ASN A 322 17.73 -18.91 15.39
CA ASN A 322 18.23 -19.28 16.72
C ASN A 322 19.74 -19.55 16.72
N LYS A 323 20.30 -20.08 15.62
CA LYS A 323 21.76 -20.21 15.49
C LYS A 323 22.48 -18.88 15.47
N VAL A 324 21.90 -17.84 14.84
CA VAL A 324 22.44 -16.48 14.93
C VAL A 324 22.50 -16.01 16.39
N VAL A 325 21.42 -16.22 17.15
CA VAL A 325 21.34 -15.85 18.57
C VAL A 325 22.30 -16.67 19.44
N GLU A 326 22.49 -17.96 19.13
CA GLU A 326 23.42 -18.85 19.84
C GLU A 326 24.88 -18.43 19.63
N ILE A 327 25.25 -18.03 18.41
CA ILE A 327 26.61 -17.60 18.09
C ILE A 327 26.92 -16.24 18.74
N ASP A 328 25.99 -15.28 18.64
CA ASP A 328 26.14 -13.97 19.27
C ASP A 328 24.80 -13.46 19.85
N PRO A 329 24.58 -13.67 21.16
CA PRO A 329 23.39 -13.16 21.85
C PRO A 329 23.29 -11.65 21.92
N HIS A 330 24.39 -10.91 21.66
CA HIS A 330 24.46 -9.45 21.65
C HIS A 330 24.36 -8.88 20.24
N ASN A 331 23.86 -9.66 19.27
CA ASN A 331 23.55 -9.19 17.93
C ASN A 331 22.04 -9.16 17.67
N ALA A 332 21.52 -8.02 17.24
CA ALA A 332 20.09 -7.84 16.98
C ALA A 332 19.57 -8.65 15.78
N LEU A 333 20.44 -9.05 14.85
CA LEU A 333 20.10 -9.68 13.57
C LEU A 333 19.32 -11.00 13.73
N GLY A 334 19.65 -11.81 14.74
CA GLY A 334 18.94 -13.05 15.04
C GLY A 334 17.54 -12.81 15.57
N TYR A 335 17.39 -11.89 16.52
CA TYR A 335 16.10 -11.51 17.08
C TYR A 335 15.18 -10.85 16.06
N LEU A 336 15.73 -10.05 15.14
CA LEU A 336 14.96 -9.48 14.02
C LEU A 336 14.37 -10.56 13.11
N GLY A 337 15.18 -11.56 12.74
CA GLY A 337 14.69 -12.70 11.95
C GLY A 337 13.62 -13.51 12.69
N LEU A 338 13.79 -13.74 14.00
CA LEU A 338 12.78 -14.39 14.83
C LEU A 338 11.49 -13.56 14.94
N ALA A 339 11.60 -12.23 15.04
CA ALA A 339 10.45 -11.34 15.10
C ALA A 339 9.64 -11.32 13.78
N GLU A 340 10.33 -11.23 12.64
CA GLU A 340 9.73 -11.32 11.31
C GLU A 340 9.01 -12.66 11.12
N LEU A 341 9.67 -13.77 11.49
CA LEU A 341 9.10 -15.11 11.41
C LEU A 341 7.86 -15.28 12.31
N ALA A 342 7.92 -14.81 13.56
CA ALA A 342 6.79 -14.87 14.49
C ALA A 342 5.60 -14.03 14.00
N LYS A 343 5.86 -12.86 13.38
CA LYS A 343 4.83 -12.02 12.76
C LYS A 343 4.10 -12.76 11.64
N GLU A 344 4.83 -13.41 10.73
CA GLU A 344 4.26 -14.18 9.61
C GLU A 344 3.44 -15.39 10.07
N GLN A 345 3.84 -16.01 11.18
CA GLN A 345 3.07 -17.09 11.82
C GLN A 345 1.82 -16.59 12.57
N GLY A 346 1.60 -15.28 12.66
CA GLY A 346 0.50 -14.67 13.40
C GLY A 346 0.73 -14.55 14.91
N ASN A 347 1.92 -14.93 15.41
CA ASN A 347 2.30 -14.86 16.82
C ASN A 347 2.79 -13.44 17.20
N LYS A 348 1.88 -12.46 17.16
CA LYS A 348 2.19 -11.03 17.35
C LYS A 348 2.91 -10.71 18.67
N SER A 349 2.46 -11.32 19.78
CA SER A 349 3.05 -11.08 21.11
C SER A 349 4.52 -11.50 21.19
N GLU A 350 4.88 -12.60 20.53
CA GLU A 350 6.25 -13.11 20.50
C GLU A 350 7.14 -12.23 19.60
N ALA A 351 6.61 -11.77 18.46
CA ALA A 351 7.29 -10.79 17.60
C ALA A 351 7.63 -9.49 18.34
N GLN A 352 6.69 -8.96 19.13
CA GLN A 352 6.90 -7.77 19.97
C GLN A 352 8.04 -7.97 20.97
N VAL A 353 8.10 -9.13 21.64
CA VAL A 353 9.19 -9.46 22.58
C VAL A 353 10.54 -9.48 21.87
N TYR A 354 10.61 -10.05 20.66
CA TYR A 354 11.86 -10.11 19.90
C TYR A 354 12.30 -8.74 19.36
N TRP A 355 11.38 -7.88 18.91
CA TRP A 355 11.74 -6.50 18.54
C TRP A 355 12.21 -5.69 19.75
N CYS A 356 11.59 -5.84 20.93
CA CYS A 356 12.09 -5.19 22.15
C CYS A 356 13.53 -5.63 22.48
N LYS A 357 13.83 -6.94 22.41
CA LYS A 357 15.20 -7.44 22.60
C LYS A 357 16.16 -6.88 21.56
N ALA A 358 15.76 -6.80 20.29
CA ALA A 358 16.57 -6.22 19.23
C ALA A 358 16.90 -4.73 19.50
N ILE A 359 15.93 -3.98 20.03
CA ILE A 359 16.10 -2.57 20.45
C ILE A 359 17.07 -2.46 21.64
N GLU A 360 16.90 -3.30 22.67
CA GLU A 360 17.77 -3.32 23.86
C GLU A 360 19.23 -3.57 23.49
N ILE A 361 19.47 -4.47 22.55
CA ILE A 361 20.81 -4.88 22.12
C ILE A 361 21.44 -3.85 21.18
N GLN A 362 20.70 -3.38 20.19
CA GLN A 362 21.20 -2.44 19.19
C GLN A 362 20.20 -1.28 18.99
N PRO A 363 20.23 -0.26 19.86
CA PRO A 363 19.31 0.88 19.80
C PRO A 363 19.42 1.71 18.51
N GLN A 364 20.52 1.56 17.75
CA GLN A 364 20.74 2.26 16.48
C GLN A 364 20.06 1.61 15.28
N ASN A 365 19.28 0.54 15.46
CA ASN A 365 18.51 -0.06 14.38
C ASN A 365 17.08 0.52 14.31
N LYS A 366 16.85 1.43 13.36
CA LYS A 366 15.54 2.09 13.18
C LYS A 366 14.38 1.13 12.86
N TRP A 367 14.65 0.04 12.15
CA TRP A 367 13.60 -0.88 11.69
C TRP A 367 12.96 -1.67 12.82
N SER A 368 13.69 -1.91 13.91
CA SER A 368 13.14 -2.54 15.13
C SER A 368 12.05 -1.66 15.76
N TYR A 369 12.28 -0.35 15.87
CA TYR A 369 11.29 0.59 16.40
C TYR A 369 10.09 0.72 15.46
N ILE A 370 10.33 0.86 14.15
CA ILE A 370 9.26 1.00 13.17
C ILE A 370 8.34 -0.24 13.19
N SER A 371 8.93 -1.44 13.18
CA SER A 371 8.18 -2.69 13.19
C SER A 371 7.38 -2.88 14.49
N LEU A 372 7.99 -2.57 15.65
CA LEU A 372 7.32 -2.62 16.93
C LEU A 372 6.18 -1.61 17.04
N GLY A 373 6.43 -0.36 16.62
CA GLY A 373 5.44 0.72 16.64
C GLY A 373 4.22 0.43 15.78
N TYR A 374 4.40 -0.07 14.55
CA TYR A 374 3.27 -0.51 13.72
C TYR A 374 2.52 -1.70 14.32
N SER A 375 3.23 -2.65 14.94
CA SER A 375 2.58 -3.76 15.64
C SER A 375 1.68 -3.27 16.78
N TYR A 376 2.10 -2.24 17.53
CA TYR A 376 1.26 -1.63 18.57
C TYR A 376 0.06 -0.85 17.99
N ILE A 377 0.21 -0.18 16.85
CA ILE A 377 -0.93 0.45 16.15
C ILE A 377 -1.97 -0.61 15.75
N GLU A 378 -1.54 -1.73 15.17
CA GLU A 378 -2.44 -2.84 14.79
C GLU A 378 -3.20 -3.42 16.01
N ASP A 379 -2.52 -3.52 17.16
CA ASP A 379 -3.12 -3.98 18.42
C ASP A 379 -3.95 -2.90 19.13
N LYS A 380 -4.12 -1.72 18.53
CA LYS A 380 -4.80 -0.54 19.08
C LYS A 380 -4.19 -0.02 20.38
N LYS A 381 -2.91 -0.30 20.64
CA LYS A 381 -2.13 0.20 21.80
C LYS A 381 -1.42 1.49 21.42
N ILE A 382 -2.20 2.55 21.21
CA ILE A 382 -1.71 3.78 20.57
C ILE A 382 -0.67 4.51 21.42
N GLU A 383 -0.81 4.50 22.75
CA GLU A 383 0.12 5.16 23.67
C GLU A 383 1.50 4.49 23.64
N GLN A 384 1.55 3.15 23.53
CA GLN A 384 2.81 2.41 23.43
C GLN A 384 3.49 2.64 22.08
N ALA A 385 2.71 2.70 21.01
CA ALA A 385 3.24 3.04 19.68
C ALA A 385 3.89 4.43 19.69
N GLU A 386 3.21 5.43 20.27
CA GLU A 386 3.74 6.78 20.41
C GLU A 386 5.04 6.82 21.21
N GLU A 387 5.12 6.10 22.33
CA GLU A 387 6.35 6.03 23.13
C GLU A 387 7.53 5.47 22.32
N VAL A 388 7.32 4.37 21.60
CA VAL A 388 8.34 3.74 20.75
C VAL A 388 8.78 4.68 19.62
N PHE A 389 7.85 5.37 18.97
CA PHE A 389 8.19 6.31 17.90
C PHE A 389 8.87 7.58 18.43
N ASN A 390 8.52 8.07 19.61
CA ASN A 390 9.21 9.19 20.25
C ASN A 390 10.66 8.83 20.60
N GLN A 391 10.89 7.60 21.09
CA GLN A 391 12.25 7.08 21.29
C GLN A 391 13.01 7.03 19.96
N ALA A 392 12.39 6.52 18.89
CA ALA A 392 13.00 6.46 17.58
C ALA A 392 13.33 7.85 17.01
N ILE A 393 12.42 8.82 17.11
CA ILE A 393 12.65 10.21 16.68
C ILE A 393 13.85 10.82 17.42
N SER A 394 14.02 10.53 18.72
CA SER A 394 15.15 11.07 19.49
C SER A 394 16.51 10.58 19.00
N LEU A 395 16.55 9.39 18.40
CA LEU A 395 17.77 8.77 17.85
C LEU A 395 17.99 9.09 16.37
N PHE A 396 16.90 9.24 15.61
CA PHE A 396 16.89 9.39 14.16
C PHE A 396 16.16 10.66 13.72
N GLU A 397 16.52 11.80 14.30
CA GLU A 397 15.79 13.08 14.17
C GLU A 397 15.57 13.55 12.72
N LYS A 398 16.43 13.13 11.79
CA LYS A 398 16.38 13.51 10.36
C LYS A 398 16.10 12.33 9.42
N ASP A 399 15.70 11.19 9.94
CA ASP A 399 15.39 10.01 9.13
C ASP A 399 13.94 10.05 8.64
N PHE A 400 13.76 9.99 7.32
CA PHE A 400 12.45 10.07 6.68
C PHE A 400 11.50 8.96 7.16
N ASP A 401 11.96 7.70 7.22
CA ASP A 401 11.10 6.55 7.53
C ASP A 401 10.58 6.61 8.96
N VAL A 402 11.42 7.05 9.90
CA VAL A 402 11.06 7.21 11.32
C VAL A 402 10.04 8.32 11.52
N ILE A 403 10.27 9.49 10.91
CA ILE A 403 9.35 10.63 11.01
C ILE A 403 7.99 10.28 10.36
N PHE A 404 8.02 9.63 9.20
CA PHE A 404 6.81 9.22 8.51
C PHE A 404 6.02 8.16 9.31
N ALA A 405 6.70 7.17 9.89
CA ALA A 405 6.04 6.19 10.75
C ALA A 405 5.45 6.80 12.02
N ALA A 406 6.13 7.77 12.63
CA ALA A 406 5.59 8.51 13.78
C ALA A 406 4.34 9.32 13.42
N ALA A 407 4.26 9.89 12.21
CA ALA A 407 3.06 10.57 11.73
C ALA A 407 1.83 9.64 11.74
N HIS A 408 2.00 8.36 11.45
CA HIS A 408 0.93 7.35 11.51
C HIS A 408 0.47 7.04 12.94
N ALA A 409 1.37 7.07 13.93
CA ALA A 409 0.98 6.90 15.33
C ALA A 409 0.09 8.05 15.81
N TYR A 410 0.47 9.30 15.50
CA TYR A 410 -0.36 10.47 15.80
C TYR A 410 -1.69 10.46 15.03
N LEU A 411 -1.69 9.99 13.78
CA LEU A 411 -2.92 9.79 13.01
C LEU A 411 -3.85 8.78 13.69
N ALA A 412 -3.32 7.64 14.14
CA ALA A 412 -4.08 6.62 14.86
C ALA A 412 -4.64 7.14 16.20
N LYS A 413 -3.90 8.02 16.88
CA LYS A 413 -4.33 8.77 18.08
C LYS A 413 -5.38 9.85 17.78
N ARG A 414 -5.61 10.18 16.51
CA ARG A 414 -6.43 11.31 16.04
C ARG A 414 -5.88 12.68 16.47
N ASP A 415 -4.58 12.78 16.70
CA ASP A 415 -3.89 14.05 16.87
C ASP A 415 -3.46 14.60 15.51
N TRP A 416 -4.40 15.30 14.86
CA TRP A 416 -4.21 15.85 13.52
C TRP A 416 -3.07 16.88 13.47
N THR A 417 -2.83 17.60 14.58
CA THR A 417 -1.83 18.67 14.63
C THR A 417 -0.42 18.12 14.63
N GLN A 418 -0.14 17.14 15.49
CA GLN A 418 1.18 16.50 15.56
C GLN A 418 1.46 15.65 14.32
N SER A 419 0.45 14.94 13.80
CA SER A 419 0.59 14.19 12.56
C SER A 419 0.95 15.12 11.39
N ALA A 420 0.31 16.29 11.27
CA ALA A 420 0.62 17.26 10.22
C ALA A 420 2.04 17.80 10.34
N GLN A 421 2.49 18.12 11.57
CA GLN A 421 3.86 18.58 11.82
C GLN A 421 4.90 17.54 11.41
N MET A 422 4.64 16.24 11.67
CA MET A 422 5.55 15.18 11.25
C MET A 422 5.59 15.02 9.74
N LEU A 423 4.44 15.07 9.05
CA LEU A 423 4.39 15.03 7.59
C LEU A 423 5.06 16.25 6.94
N GLU A 424 4.88 17.45 7.50
CA GLU A 424 5.58 18.67 7.08
C GLU A 424 7.11 18.52 7.23
N LYS A 425 7.58 17.92 8.34
CA LYS A 425 9.00 17.57 8.53
C LYS A 425 9.49 16.54 7.51
N ALA A 426 8.70 15.51 7.20
CA ALA A 426 9.04 14.51 6.20
C ALA A 426 9.20 15.14 4.80
N LEU A 427 8.38 16.14 4.45
CA LEU A 427 8.50 16.90 3.21
C LEU A 427 9.73 17.82 3.17
N LEU A 428 10.23 18.31 4.32
CA LEU A 428 11.50 19.04 4.34
C LEU A 428 12.70 18.16 3.96
N ILE A 429 12.61 16.85 4.26
CA ILE A 429 13.67 15.87 3.93
C ILE A 429 13.52 15.38 2.49
N CYS A 430 12.29 15.05 2.08
CA CYS A 430 11.96 14.55 0.75
C CYS A 430 10.86 15.41 0.10
N PRO A 431 11.18 16.59 -0.48
CA PRO A 431 10.19 17.54 -0.98
C PRO A 431 9.33 17.04 -2.14
N ASP A 432 9.88 16.13 -2.95
CA ASP A 432 9.23 15.59 -4.14
C ASP A 432 8.38 14.34 -3.87
N ASN A 433 8.21 13.94 -2.60
CA ASN A 433 7.40 12.77 -2.25
C ASN A 433 5.90 13.10 -2.32
N GLU A 434 5.27 12.72 -3.44
CA GLU A 434 3.85 12.99 -3.69
C GLU A 434 2.89 12.28 -2.72
N GLU A 435 3.23 11.09 -2.20
CA GLU A 435 2.38 10.37 -1.23
C GLU A 435 2.26 11.18 0.08
N VAL A 436 3.37 11.70 0.58
CA VAL A 436 3.37 12.54 1.80
C VAL A 436 2.57 13.82 1.59
N LYS A 437 2.68 14.44 0.40
CA LYS A 437 1.91 15.64 0.06
C LYS A 437 0.41 15.37 0.07
N VAL A 438 -0.04 14.24 -0.50
CA VAL A 438 -1.45 13.84 -0.53
C VAL A 438 -1.96 13.49 0.88
N ARG A 439 -1.18 12.75 1.68
CA ARG A 439 -1.54 12.43 3.07
C ARG A 439 -1.73 13.68 3.92
N LEU A 440 -0.91 14.70 3.71
CA LEU A 440 -1.06 15.98 4.40
C LEU A 440 -2.36 16.71 4.00
N LEU A 441 -2.74 16.66 2.71
CA LEU A 441 -4.03 17.19 2.24
C LEU A 441 -5.22 16.46 2.88
N GLU A 442 -5.20 15.12 2.87
CA GLU A 442 -6.22 14.29 3.54
C GLU A 442 -6.36 14.70 5.00
N LEU A 443 -5.24 14.83 5.70
CA LEU A 443 -5.20 15.17 7.11
C LEU A 443 -5.84 16.53 7.41
N TYR A 444 -5.56 17.56 6.60
CA TYR A 444 -6.21 18.87 6.76
C TYR A 444 -7.72 18.81 6.50
N CYS A 445 -8.17 17.94 5.59
CA CYS A 445 -9.60 17.68 5.40
C CYS A 445 -10.21 17.03 6.65
N TYR A 446 -9.53 16.04 7.24
CA TYR A 446 -9.99 15.36 8.46
C TYR A 446 -9.97 16.25 9.71
N SER A 447 -9.05 17.21 9.79
CA SER A 447 -8.96 18.12 10.93
C SER A 447 -10.12 19.14 10.98
N GLY A 448 -10.97 19.19 9.95
CA GLY A 448 -12.10 20.11 9.83
C GLY A 448 -11.70 21.57 9.55
N ASN A 449 -10.42 21.85 9.31
CA ASN A 449 -9.92 23.19 8.98
C ASN A 449 -9.90 23.35 7.44
N LEU A 450 -11.07 23.59 6.87
CA LEU A 450 -11.28 23.64 5.43
C LEU A 450 -10.50 24.77 4.75
N ASP A 451 -10.28 25.89 5.43
CA ASP A 451 -9.48 27.00 4.89
C ASP A 451 -8.01 26.61 4.71
N LYS A 452 -7.43 25.92 5.70
CA LYS A 452 -6.05 25.41 5.60
C LYS A 452 -5.94 24.34 4.51
N ALA A 453 -6.93 23.44 4.43
CA ALA A 453 -6.96 22.39 3.41
C ALA A 453 -7.05 22.98 1.99
N LEU A 454 -7.93 23.96 1.77
CA LEU A 454 -8.10 24.65 0.49
C LEU A 454 -6.86 25.48 0.12
N GLY A 455 -6.29 26.20 1.10
CA GLY A 455 -5.03 26.94 0.90
C GLY A 455 -3.87 26.01 0.50
N TYR A 456 -3.73 24.87 1.19
CA TYR A 456 -2.72 23.88 0.86
C TYR A 456 -2.95 23.25 -0.52
N PHE A 457 -4.18 22.84 -0.82
CA PHE A 457 -4.56 22.32 -2.14
C PHE A 457 -4.18 23.29 -3.28
N ASN A 458 -4.47 24.58 -3.13
CA ASN A 458 -4.13 25.58 -4.15
C ASN A 458 -2.61 25.80 -4.30
N SER A 459 -1.83 25.56 -3.24
CA SER A 459 -0.37 25.65 -3.26
C SER A 459 0.32 24.38 -3.76
N LEU A 460 -0.42 23.26 -3.79
CA LEU A 460 0.11 21.95 -4.08
C LEU A 460 0.59 21.86 -5.53
N LYS A 461 1.86 21.50 -5.70
CA LYS A 461 2.46 21.21 -7.01
C LYS A 461 2.82 19.74 -7.07
N ILE A 462 2.13 19.03 -7.97
CA ILE A 462 2.39 17.63 -8.28
C ILE A 462 3.21 17.60 -9.57
N THR A 463 4.45 17.13 -9.47
CA THR A 463 5.42 17.16 -10.59
C THR A 463 5.35 15.90 -11.46
N THR A 464 4.76 14.83 -10.91
CA THR A 464 4.56 13.53 -11.56
C THR A 464 3.08 13.15 -11.59
N THR A 465 2.74 11.93 -11.99
CA THR A 465 1.36 11.44 -11.90
C THR A 465 0.96 11.34 -10.43
N PRO A 466 -0.12 12.00 -9.98
CA PRO A 466 -0.53 11.97 -8.59
C PRO A 466 -0.89 10.54 -8.14
N PRO A 467 -0.62 10.18 -6.87
CA PRO A 467 -1.15 8.96 -6.26
C PRO A 467 -2.66 8.89 -6.41
N HIS A 468 -3.24 7.69 -6.52
CA HIS A 468 -4.69 7.55 -6.70
C HIS A 468 -5.51 8.15 -5.55
N SER A 469 -4.97 8.09 -4.32
CA SER A 469 -5.52 8.72 -3.11
C SER A 469 -5.74 10.24 -3.24
N TYR A 470 -5.03 10.91 -4.15
CA TYR A 470 -5.20 12.33 -4.42
C TYR A 470 -6.62 12.68 -4.82
N TYR A 471 -7.19 11.96 -5.79
CA TYR A 471 -8.53 12.25 -6.31
C TYR A 471 -9.59 12.08 -5.22
N GLN A 472 -9.44 11.05 -4.38
CA GLN A 472 -10.31 10.83 -3.23
C GLN A 472 -10.22 11.98 -2.21
N ALA A 473 -9.00 12.41 -1.87
CA ALA A 473 -8.77 13.50 -0.93
C ALA A 473 -9.38 14.82 -1.40
N VAL A 474 -9.21 15.17 -2.67
CA VAL A 474 -9.72 16.41 -3.27
C VAL A 474 -11.24 16.36 -3.42
N ALA A 475 -11.80 15.22 -3.87
CA ALA A 475 -13.24 15.03 -3.92
C ALA A 475 -13.88 15.24 -2.54
N LYS A 476 -13.23 14.71 -1.48
CA LYS A 476 -13.68 14.90 -0.10
C LYS A 476 -13.59 16.36 0.35
N LEU A 477 -12.50 17.07 0.04
CA LEU A 477 -12.36 18.50 0.33
C LEU A 477 -13.55 19.30 -0.23
N PHE A 478 -13.84 19.13 -1.52
CA PHE A 478 -14.95 19.85 -2.15
C PHE A 478 -16.33 19.40 -1.65
N CYS A 479 -16.49 18.16 -1.19
CA CYS A 479 -17.70 17.72 -0.49
C CYS A 479 -17.92 18.50 0.81
N GLU A 480 -16.88 18.66 1.62
CA GLU A 480 -16.98 19.39 2.89
C GLU A 480 -17.16 20.90 2.67
N LEU A 481 -16.64 21.45 1.57
CA LEU A 481 -16.90 22.83 1.14
C LEU A 481 -18.30 23.02 0.52
N GLY A 482 -19.05 21.94 0.24
CA GLY A 482 -20.35 21.99 -0.42
C GLY A 482 -20.29 22.32 -1.93
N GLU A 483 -19.11 22.28 -2.54
CA GLU A 483 -18.90 22.49 -3.97
C GLU A 483 -19.12 21.18 -4.75
N TRP A 484 -20.37 20.72 -4.78
CA TRP A 484 -20.74 19.39 -5.29
C TRP A 484 -20.39 19.14 -6.76
N GLU A 485 -20.33 20.17 -7.59
CA GLU A 485 -19.96 20.03 -9.00
C GLU A 485 -18.47 19.71 -9.18
N LYS A 486 -17.58 20.42 -8.47
CA LYS A 486 -16.15 20.11 -8.49
C LYS A 486 -15.87 18.77 -7.82
N ALA A 487 -16.57 18.48 -6.72
CA ALA A 487 -16.48 17.19 -6.05
C ALA A 487 -16.82 16.03 -6.99
N PHE A 488 -17.76 16.21 -7.93
CA PHE A 488 -18.15 15.19 -8.90
C PHE A 488 -16.99 14.82 -9.83
N ASP A 489 -16.30 15.81 -10.39
CA ASP A 489 -15.22 15.55 -11.35
C ASP A 489 -14.08 14.74 -10.70
N PHE A 490 -13.67 15.09 -9.48
CA PHE A 490 -12.65 14.35 -8.73
C PHE A 490 -13.15 12.99 -8.22
N ALA A 491 -14.41 12.87 -7.82
CA ALA A 491 -14.99 11.60 -7.38
C ALA A 491 -15.13 10.61 -8.56
N ALA A 492 -15.42 11.12 -9.77
CA ALA A 492 -15.44 10.33 -10.99
C ALA A 492 -14.03 9.77 -11.30
N GLU A 493 -12.99 10.62 -11.27
CA GLU A 493 -11.62 10.14 -11.45
C GLU A 493 -11.20 9.13 -10.36
N ALA A 494 -11.60 9.34 -9.10
CA ALA A 494 -11.27 8.43 -8.01
C ALA A 494 -11.82 7.00 -8.22
N ILE A 495 -13.05 6.87 -8.76
CA ILE A 495 -13.61 5.55 -9.08
C ILE A 495 -12.99 4.94 -10.35
N LEU A 496 -12.48 5.74 -11.29
CA LEU A 496 -11.79 5.23 -12.48
C LEU A 496 -10.38 4.74 -12.15
N LYS A 497 -9.67 5.41 -11.24
CA LYS A 497 -8.32 5.03 -10.80
C LYS A 497 -8.32 3.84 -9.83
N GLU A 498 -9.30 3.76 -8.93
CA GLU A 498 -9.47 2.63 -8.01
C GLU A 498 -10.90 2.07 -8.03
N PRO A 499 -11.26 1.32 -9.09
CA PRO A 499 -12.64 0.85 -9.31
C PRO A 499 -13.15 -0.14 -8.26
N THR A 500 -12.27 -0.77 -7.49
CA THR A 500 -12.62 -1.75 -6.46
C THR A 500 -12.68 -1.16 -5.05
N ASN A 501 -12.32 0.12 -4.87
CA ASN A 501 -12.28 0.78 -3.57
C ASN A 501 -13.69 1.22 -3.11
N ILE A 502 -14.23 0.52 -2.11
CA ILE A 502 -15.58 0.74 -1.55
C ILE A 502 -15.80 2.16 -1.02
N HIS A 503 -14.74 2.81 -0.50
CA HIS A 503 -14.84 4.18 -0.01
C HIS A 503 -15.08 5.16 -1.17
N ASN A 504 -14.45 4.94 -2.32
CA ASN A 504 -14.66 5.75 -3.51
C ASN A 504 -16.07 5.56 -4.07
N HIS A 505 -16.63 4.34 -4.00
CA HIS A 505 -18.03 4.09 -4.39
C HIS A 505 -19.00 4.89 -3.52
N SER A 506 -18.81 4.83 -2.19
CA SER A 506 -19.65 5.53 -1.22
C SER A 506 -19.57 7.05 -1.40
N LEU A 507 -18.35 7.58 -1.61
CA LEU A 507 -18.11 8.99 -1.88
C LEU A 507 -18.77 9.43 -3.19
N PHE A 508 -18.59 8.66 -4.27
CA PHE A 508 -19.18 8.96 -5.57
C PHE A 508 -20.71 8.97 -5.51
N ILE A 509 -21.34 7.96 -4.90
CA ILE A 509 -22.80 7.90 -4.73
C ILE A 509 -23.31 9.12 -3.94
N LYS A 510 -22.62 9.49 -2.85
CA LYS A 510 -22.96 10.69 -2.05
C LYS A 510 -22.93 11.95 -2.92
N VAL A 511 -21.86 12.12 -3.70
CA VAL A 511 -21.66 13.28 -4.57
C VAL A 511 -22.68 13.33 -5.70
N VAL A 512 -22.97 12.21 -6.35
CA VAL A 512 -23.99 12.12 -7.42
C VAL A 512 -25.36 12.54 -6.89
N ARG A 513 -25.75 12.06 -5.70
CA ARG A 513 -27.04 12.43 -5.06
C ARG A 513 -27.14 13.93 -4.77
N LYS A 514 -26.05 14.54 -4.30
CA LYS A 514 -26.05 15.96 -3.91
C LYS A 514 -25.90 16.90 -5.10
N SER A 515 -25.05 16.56 -6.07
CA SER A 515 -24.88 17.30 -7.33
C SER A 515 -26.05 17.11 -8.30
N LYS A 516 -26.83 16.03 -8.15
CA LYS A 516 -27.91 15.61 -9.06
C LYS A 516 -27.45 15.26 -10.48
N LYS A 517 -26.14 15.02 -10.67
CA LYS A 517 -25.51 14.61 -11.94
C LYS A 517 -25.70 13.12 -12.25
N PHE A 518 -26.95 12.63 -12.19
CA PHE A 518 -27.25 11.20 -12.33
C PHE A 518 -26.90 10.67 -13.72
N LYS A 519 -27.16 11.46 -14.78
CA LYS A 519 -26.88 11.04 -16.17
C LYS A 519 -25.39 11.06 -16.47
N GLU A 520 -24.66 12.09 -16.05
CA GLU A 520 -23.21 12.11 -16.22
C GLU A 520 -22.56 10.95 -15.45
N ALA A 521 -23.05 10.65 -14.24
CA ALA A 521 -22.55 9.54 -13.44
C ALA A 521 -22.72 8.18 -14.14
N LEU A 522 -23.88 7.95 -14.77
CA LEU A 522 -24.13 6.74 -15.54
C LEU A 522 -23.18 6.63 -16.75
N ASN A 523 -22.94 7.74 -17.46
CA ASN A 523 -22.01 7.76 -18.59
C ASN A 523 -20.57 7.42 -18.16
N VAL A 524 -20.10 7.95 -17.01
CA VAL A 524 -18.77 7.63 -16.46
C VAL A 524 -18.64 6.13 -16.19
N ILE A 525 -19.68 5.52 -15.62
CA ILE A 525 -19.69 4.07 -15.33
C ILE A 525 -19.73 3.24 -16.62
N GLU A 526 -20.50 3.68 -17.61
CA GLU A 526 -20.69 2.97 -18.88
C GLU A 526 -19.43 2.92 -19.74
N GLN A 527 -18.54 3.91 -19.64
CA GLN A 527 -17.28 3.94 -20.39
C GLN A 527 -16.33 2.78 -20.05
N GLU A 528 -16.35 2.31 -18.81
CA GLU A 528 -15.45 1.25 -18.32
C GLU A 528 -16.17 -0.09 -18.10
N PHE A 529 -17.44 -0.19 -18.47
CA PHE A 529 -18.33 -1.30 -18.11
C PHE A 529 -17.96 -2.64 -18.79
N ASP A 530 -17.22 -2.59 -19.90
CA ASP A 530 -16.76 -3.77 -20.64
C ASP A 530 -15.59 -4.50 -19.94
N ASN A 531 -14.98 -3.89 -18.92
CA ASN A 531 -13.88 -4.50 -18.16
C ASN A 531 -14.42 -5.52 -17.13
N GLN A 532 -14.17 -6.81 -17.37
CA GLN A 532 -14.70 -7.91 -16.56
C GLN A 532 -14.27 -7.88 -15.07
N GLU A 533 -13.10 -7.32 -14.74
CA GLU A 533 -12.61 -7.31 -13.34
C GLU A 533 -13.36 -6.33 -12.45
N ILE A 534 -13.92 -5.26 -13.01
CA ILE A 534 -14.54 -4.15 -12.27
C ILE A 534 -16.05 -4.07 -12.47
N LYS A 535 -16.57 -4.85 -13.42
CA LYS A 535 -17.98 -4.89 -13.83
C LYS A 535 -18.95 -5.08 -12.67
N THR A 536 -18.65 -5.97 -11.72
CA THR A 536 -19.49 -6.20 -10.53
C THR A 536 -19.57 -4.96 -9.63
N SER A 537 -18.45 -4.30 -9.37
CA SER A 537 -18.40 -3.06 -8.58
C SER A 537 -19.20 -1.94 -9.26
N PHE A 538 -19.07 -1.81 -10.57
CA PHE A 538 -19.75 -0.78 -11.34
C PHE A 538 -21.25 -1.07 -11.53
N LEU A 539 -21.64 -2.35 -11.59
CA LEU A 539 -23.04 -2.77 -11.50
C LEU A 539 -23.70 -2.37 -10.17
N LEU A 540 -22.99 -2.45 -9.04
CA LEU A 540 -23.49 -1.99 -7.74
C LEU A 540 -23.71 -0.47 -7.73
N ILE A 541 -22.72 0.31 -8.17
CA ILE A 541 -22.81 1.77 -8.24
C ILE A 541 -23.95 2.18 -9.19
N LYS A 542 -24.03 1.56 -10.37
CA LYS A 542 -25.10 1.81 -11.36
C LYS A 542 -26.47 1.50 -10.76
N THR A 543 -26.63 0.38 -10.06
CA THR A 543 -27.88 0.03 -9.37
C THR A 543 -28.26 1.08 -8.33
N ALA A 544 -27.31 1.51 -7.48
CA ALA A 544 -27.55 2.51 -6.44
C ALA A 544 -27.91 3.91 -7.00
N ILE A 545 -27.43 4.26 -8.20
CA ILE A 545 -27.80 5.48 -8.92
C ILE A 545 -29.20 5.34 -9.55
N LEU A 546 -29.48 4.23 -10.24
CA LEU A 546 -30.78 3.96 -10.86
C LEU A 546 -31.91 3.84 -9.84
N GLU A 547 -31.64 3.34 -8.63
CA GLU A 547 -32.58 3.32 -7.50
C GLU A 547 -33.10 4.71 -7.14
N GLN A 548 -32.32 5.77 -7.35
CA GLN A 548 -32.74 7.15 -7.06
C GLN A 548 -33.62 7.73 -8.17
N LEU A 549 -33.65 7.11 -9.35
CA LEU A 549 -34.46 7.53 -10.49
C LEU A 549 -35.81 6.80 -10.48
N ILE A 550 -36.90 7.49 -10.86
CA ILE A 550 -38.26 6.92 -10.81
C ILE A 550 -38.48 5.89 -11.93
N GLU A 551 -37.96 6.14 -13.13
CA GLU A 551 -38.32 5.38 -14.34
C GLU A 551 -37.56 4.06 -14.62
N PRO A 552 -36.29 3.83 -14.19
CA PRO A 552 -35.52 2.66 -14.64
C PRO A 552 -35.53 1.47 -13.64
N ILE A 553 -36.69 1.07 -13.10
CA ILE A 553 -36.78 -0.12 -12.22
C ILE A 553 -36.33 -1.41 -12.96
N ASN A 554 -36.67 -1.52 -14.24
CA ASN A 554 -36.31 -2.68 -15.06
C ASN A 554 -34.80 -2.77 -15.36
N GLU A 555 -34.13 -1.62 -15.54
CA GLU A 555 -32.69 -1.58 -15.77
C GLU A 555 -31.91 -1.90 -14.49
N ALA A 556 -32.38 -1.42 -13.33
CA ALA A 556 -31.83 -1.80 -12.03
C ALA A 556 -31.98 -3.32 -11.80
N ARG A 557 -33.13 -3.91 -12.17
CA ARG A 557 -33.37 -5.36 -12.10
C ARG A 557 -32.42 -6.14 -13.03
N GLN A 558 -32.18 -5.64 -14.24
CA GLN A 558 -31.22 -6.25 -15.15
C GLN A 558 -29.80 -6.23 -14.56
N CYS A 559 -29.38 -5.11 -13.96
CA CYS A 559 -28.09 -5.01 -13.28
C CYS A 559 -27.96 -6.05 -12.15
N VAL A 560 -28.97 -6.15 -11.28
CA VAL A 560 -29.03 -7.17 -10.21
C VAL A 560 -28.97 -8.59 -10.77
N SER A 561 -29.67 -8.86 -11.88
CA SER A 561 -29.66 -10.18 -12.53
C SER A 561 -28.30 -10.55 -13.13
N LEU A 562 -27.54 -9.56 -13.63
CA LEU A 562 -26.18 -9.75 -14.15
C LEU A 562 -25.21 -10.02 -13.00
N MET A 563 -25.30 -9.28 -11.90
CA MET A 563 -24.51 -9.53 -10.68
C MET A 563 -24.72 -10.95 -10.11
N LYS A 564 -25.96 -11.46 -10.13
CA LYS A 564 -26.27 -12.85 -9.73
C LYS A 564 -25.58 -13.89 -10.59
N LYS A 565 -25.46 -13.65 -11.90
CA LYS A 565 -24.83 -14.57 -12.85
C LYS A 565 -23.30 -14.60 -12.72
N GLU A 566 -22.70 -13.49 -12.28
CA GLU A 566 -21.24 -13.34 -12.11
C GLU A 566 -20.71 -13.87 -10.76
N ASN A 567 -21.61 -14.39 -9.91
CA ASN A 567 -21.30 -15.15 -8.70
C ASN A 567 -20.58 -14.36 -7.58
N SER A 568 -21.20 -13.28 -7.10
CA SER A 568 -20.89 -12.72 -5.78
C SER A 568 -22.12 -12.70 -4.88
N LEU A 569 -22.17 -13.63 -3.91
CA LEU A 569 -23.03 -13.57 -2.72
C LEU A 569 -22.55 -12.44 -1.78
N SER A 570 -22.46 -11.20 -2.27
CA SER A 570 -22.04 -10.06 -1.47
C SER A 570 -23.23 -9.51 -0.68
N ARG A 571 -22.97 -9.07 0.56
CA ARG A 571 -23.95 -8.38 1.41
C ARG A 571 -24.60 -7.21 0.67
N ASP A 572 -23.84 -6.51 -0.17
CA ASP A 572 -24.32 -5.36 -0.95
C ASP A 572 -25.33 -5.75 -2.03
N LEU A 573 -25.22 -6.94 -2.64
CA LEU A 573 -26.21 -7.46 -3.59
C LEU A 573 -27.55 -7.72 -2.89
N VAL A 574 -27.51 -8.31 -1.69
CA VAL A 574 -28.71 -8.56 -0.86
C VAL A 574 -29.38 -7.24 -0.47
N ILE A 575 -28.58 -6.24 -0.05
CA ILE A 575 -29.10 -4.91 0.30
C ILE A 575 -29.76 -4.24 -0.93
N CYS A 576 -29.13 -4.29 -2.11
CA CYS A 576 -29.70 -3.74 -3.34
C CYS A 576 -30.98 -4.49 -3.75
N GLU A 577 -31.03 -5.81 -3.60
CA GLU A 577 -32.23 -6.61 -3.83
C GLU A 577 -33.38 -6.24 -2.89
N ASN A 578 -33.09 -6.08 -1.60
CA ASN A 578 -34.09 -5.70 -0.61
C ASN A 578 -34.65 -4.30 -0.89
N ARG A 579 -33.79 -3.33 -1.21
CA ARG A 579 -34.21 -1.97 -1.58
C ARG A 579 -35.00 -1.95 -2.89
N LEU A 580 -34.57 -2.70 -3.90
CA LEU A 580 -35.30 -2.82 -5.16
C LEU A 580 -36.66 -3.49 -4.94
N ARG A 581 -36.74 -4.55 -4.13
CA ARG A 581 -37.98 -5.24 -3.77
C ARG A 581 -38.93 -4.34 -2.98
N LEU A 582 -38.42 -3.52 -2.04
CA LEU A 582 -39.22 -2.52 -1.34
C LEU A 582 -39.79 -1.49 -2.32
N LYS A 583 -38.98 -1.00 -3.26
CA LYS A 583 -39.42 -0.09 -4.32
C LYS A 583 -40.46 -0.74 -5.22
N GLU A 584 -40.27 -2.01 -5.60
CA GLU A 584 -41.25 -2.80 -6.36
C GLU A 584 -42.56 -3.02 -5.59
N ASN A 585 -42.49 -3.26 -4.27
CA ASN A 585 -43.66 -3.42 -3.41
C ASN A 585 -44.46 -2.13 -3.23
N ILE A 586 -43.80 -0.96 -3.23
CA ILE A 586 -44.48 0.35 -3.24
C ILE A 586 -45.32 0.54 -4.52
N PHE A 587 -44.94 -0.13 -5.62
CA PHE A 587 -45.57 0.04 -6.93
C PHE A 587 -46.22 -1.24 -7.49
N SER A 588 -46.35 -2.33 -6.72
CA SER A 588 -46.97 -3.59 -7.19
C SER A 588 -48.43 -3.72 -6.71
N GLU A 589 -49.34 -3.92 -7.66
CA GLU A 589 -50.78 -4.10 -7.41
C GLU A 589 -51.16 -5.54 -6.97
N GLN A 590 -50.19 -6.44 -6.71
CA GLN A 590 -50.42 -7.90 -6.66
C GLN A 590 -50.46 -8.57 -5.27
N LEU A 591 -50.39 -7.84 -4.15
CA LEU A 591 -50.32 -8.44 -2.79
C LEU A 591 -51.67 -8.84 -2.16
N SER A 592 -52.70 -9.17 -2.97
CA SER A 592 -54.06 -9.45 -2.48
C SER A 592 -54.44 -10.92 -2.35
N GLN A 593 -53.51 -11.89 -2.36
CA GLN A 593 -53.86 -13.33 -2.31
C GLN A 593 -52.85 -14.22 -1.57
N VAL A 594 -52.79 -14.14 -0.23
CA VAL A 594 -52.39 -15.28 0.61
C VAL A 594 -53.27 -15.28 1.86
N GLU A 595 -54.18 -16.27 1.98
CA GLU A 595 -55.00 -16.48 3.18
C GLU A 595 -54.27 -17.33 4.24
N SER A 596 -54.21 -16.76 5.45
CA SER A 596 -53.96 -17.32 6.79
C SER A 596 -52.58 -17.92 7.14
N ILE A 597 -51.76 -17.14 7.86
CA ILE A 597 -51.74 -17.13 9.36
C ILE A 597 -51.79 -15.65 9.83
N LYS A 598 -52.60 -15.39 10.87
CA LYS A 598 -53.01 -14.07 11.39
C LYS A 598 -52.37 -13.80 12.76
N THR A 599 -51.08 -13.42 12.84
CA THR A 599 -50.47 -13.14 14.15
C THR A 599 -51.11 -11.91 14.79
N LYS A 600 -51.66 -12.05 16.01
CA LYS A 600 -52.24 -10.96 16.79
C LYS A 600 -51.15 -10.26 17.61
N ILE A 601 -51.24 -8.95 17.77
CA ILE A 601 -50.22 -8.14 18.46
C ILE A 601 -50.82 -7.56 19.73
N PHE A 602 -50.06 -7.63 20.83
CA PHE A 602 -50.43 -6.96 22.06
C PHE A 602 -49.26 -6.26 22.74
N TYR A 603 -49.59 -5.23 23.50
CA TYR A 603 -48.69 -4.44 24.33
C TYR A 603 -49.15 -4.49 25.78
N CYS A 604 -48.23 -4.28 26.72
CA CYS A 604 -48.55 -4.05 28.13
C CYS A 604 -48.03 -2.67 28.51
N THR A 605 -48.85 -1.85 29.16
CA THR A 605 -48.48 -0.48 29.53
C THR A 605 -48.96 -0.12 30.94
N ASP A 606 -48.26 0.82 31.57
CA ASP A 606 -48.68 1.56 32.77
C ASP A 606 -48.65 3.07 32.47
N LYS A 607 -48.88 3.88 33.51
CA LYS A 607 -48.78 5.34 33.47
C LYS A 607 -47.45 5.84 32.91
N ALA A 608 -46.31 5.31 33.36
CA ALA A 608 -44.98 5.76 32.94
C ALA A 608 -44.64 5.33 31.50
N TYR A 609 -45.10 4.16 31.06
CA TYR A 609 -44.84 3.62 29.71
C TYR A 609 -45.93 3.93 28.69
N SER A 610 -46.93 4.72 29.06
CA SER A 610 -48.04 5.08 28.17
C SER A 610 -47.60 5.84 26.91
N LEU A 611 -46.71 6.83 27.05
CA LEU A 611 -46.19 7.53 25.86
C LEU A 611 -45.25 6.64 25.03
N PRO A 612 -44.27 5.92 25.62
CA PRO A 612 -43.46 4.95 24.90
C PRO A 612 -44.25 3.91 24.10
N THR A 613 -45.28 3.31 24.71
CA THR A 613 -46.18 2.35 24.04
C THR A 613 -46.81 2.96 22.79
N LEU A 614 -47.28 4.20 22.88
CA LEU A 614 -47.92 4.88 21.76
C LEU A 614 -46.94 5.15 20.61
N VAL A 615 -45.70 5.53 20.94
CA VAL A 615 -44.60 5.69 19.97
C VAL A 615 -44.24 4.35 19.32
N SER A 616 -44.20 3.26 20.09
CA SER A 616 -43.96 1.92 19.55
C SER A 616 -45.10 1.49 18.60
N ILE A 617 -46.37 1.66 18.98
CA ILE A 617 -47.54 1.40 18.11
C ILE A 617 -47.48 2.24 16.83
N PHE A 618 -47.07 3.51 16.92
CA PHE A 618 -46.89 4.36 15.75
C PHE A 618 -45.78 3.83 14.82
N SER A 619 -44.64 3.42 15.37
CA SER A 619 -43.55 2.81 14.60
C SER A 619 -43.99 1.52 13.90
N LEU A 620 -44.77 0.67 14.60
CA LEU A 620 -45.40 -0.53 14.03
C LEU A 620 -46.29 -0.16 12.83
N HIS A 621 -47.14 0.86 12.97
CA HIS A 621 -48.04 1.29 11.89
C HIS A 621 -47.31 1.77 10.64
N LYS A 622 -46.21 2.52 10.78
CA LYS A 622 -45.49 3.16 9.67
C LYS A 622 -45.13 2.18 8.55
N HIS A 623 -44.75 0.95 8.90
CA HIS A 623 -44.31 -0.08 7.96
C HIS A 623 -45.29 -1.27 7.82
N ASN A 624 -46.39 -1.32 8.58
CA ASN A 624 -47.30 -2.48 8.64
C ASN A 624 -48.78 -2.15 8.40
N LYS A 625 -49.09 -1.03 7.71
CA LYS A 625 -50.48 -0.55 7.50
C LYS A 625 -51.43 -1.63 6.97
N HIS A 626 -50.99 -2.42 5.99
CA HIS A 626 -51.80 -3.49 5.42
C HIS A 626 -52.14 -4.57 6.45
N LYS A 627 -51.16 -4.99 7.25
CA LYS A 627 -51.32 -6.02 8.27
C LYS A 627 -52.23 -5.59 9.41
N LEU A 628 -52.17 -4.31 9.80
CA LEU A 628 -52.99 -3.76 10.88
C LEU A 628 -54.41 -3.41 10.43
N LYS A 629 -54.67 -3.38 9.11
CA LYS A 629 -56.01 -3.11 8.57
C LYS A 629 -56.97 -4.21 9.02
N ASN A 630 -57.98 -3.85 9.81
CA ASN A 630 -58.98 -4.75 10.39
C ASN A 630 -58.45 -5.76 11.43
N ASN A 631 -57.20 -5.64 11.87
CA ASN A 631 -56.65 -6.47 12.94
C ASN A 631 -56.43 -5.61 14.20
N PRO A 632 -57.07 -5.93 15.32
CA PRO A 632 -56.90 -5.17 16.56
C PRO A 632 -55.50 -5.34 17.14
N ILE A 633 -54.93 -4.22 17.58
CA ILE A 633 -53.80 -4.19 18.51
C ILE A 633 -54.39 -4.17 19.91
N TYR A 634 -54.02 -5.17 20.71
CA TYR A 634 -54.51 -5.26 22.08
C TYR A 634 -53.57 -4.52 23.02
N VAL A 635 -54.09 -3.68 23.90
CA VAL A 635 -53.32 -2.96 24.91
C VAL A 635 -53.80 -3.37 26.28
N VAL A 636 -52.94 -4.06 27.02
CA VAL A 636 -53.21 -4.59 28.35
C VAL A 636 -52.69 -3.60 29.39
N ALA A 637 -53.57 -3.12 30.25
CA ALA A 637 -53.22 -2.21 31.33
C ALA A 637 -54.23 -2.32 32.47
N ASP A 638 -53.93 -1.71 33.62
CA ASP A 638 -54.92 -1.56 34.70
C ASP A 638 -55.91 -0.41 34.42
N HIS A 639 -57.06 -0.43 35.09
CA HIS A 639 -58.09 0.60 34.94
C HIS A 639 -57.56 2.05 35.10
N PRO A 640 -56.71 2.37 36.12
CA PRO A 640 -56.15 3.72 36.26
C PRO A 640 -55.28 4.18 35.09
N THR A 641 -54.54 3.28 34.45
CA THR A 641 -53.76 3.59 33.24
C THR A 641 -54.70 3.82 32.06
N LEU A 642 -55.68 2.93 31.86
CA LEU A 642 -56.67 3.05 30.79
C LEU A 642 -57.44 4.37 30.85
N GLU A 643 -57.98 4.75 32.02
CA GLU A 643 -58.70 6.01 32.21
C GLU A 643 -57.89 7.24 31.78
N LEU A 644 -56.58 7.21 32.01
CA LEU A 644 -55.69 8.32 31.70
C LEU A 644 -55.48 8.49 30.19
N ILE A 645 -55.36 7.38 29.46
CA ILE A 645 -54.79 7.33 28.09
C ILE A 645 -55.76 6.94 26.99
N LYS A 646 -56.93 6.38 27.34
CA LYS A 646 -57.89 5.81 26.39
C LYS A 646 -58.27 6.79 25.28
N GLU A 647 -58.52 8.05 25.62
CA GLU A 647 -58.82 9.09 24.62
C GLU A 647 -57.67 9.32 23.64
N ALA A 648 -56.43 9.43 24.12
CA ALA A 648 -55.28 9.74 23.28
C ALA A 648 -55.02 8.61 22.26
N TYR A 649 -55.08 7.37 22.73
CA TYR A 649 -54.89 6.18 21.89
C TYR A 649 -56.03 6.03 20.88
N GLN A 650 -57.28 6.26 21.29
CA GLN A 650 -58.43 6.18 20.40
C GLN A 650 -58.38 7.26 19.31
N VAL A 651 -57.95 8.48 19.65
CA VAL A 651 -57.74 9.56 18.67
C VAL A 651 -56.64 9.19 17.68
N LEU A 652 -55.51 8.68 18.17
CA LEU A 652 -54.44 8.21 17.28
C LEU A 652 -54.92 7.05 16.39
N ALA A 653 -55.61 6.06 16.98
CA ALA A 653 -56.12 4.91 16.26
C ALA A 653 -57.09 5.34 15.14
N HIS A 654 -58.00 6.26 15.43
CA HIS A 654 -58.90 6.84 14.44
C HIS A 654 -58.14 7.51 13.30
N ASN A 655 -57.17 8.37 13.62
CA ASN A 655 -56.41 9.13 12.62
C ASN A 655 -55.48 8.26 11.77
N LEU A 656 -55.05 7.10 12.29
CA LEU A 656 -54.21 6.14 11.57
C LEU A 656 -55.00 4.97 10.97
N ASN A 657 -56.34 4.96 11.10
CA ASN A 657 -57.20 3.86 10.69
C ASN A 657 -56.77 2.50 11.28
N LEU A 658 -56.43 2.52 12.57
CA LEU A 658 -56.09 1.36 13.39
C LEU A 658 -57.26 0.96 14.29
N ILE A 659 -57.27 -0.29 14.73
CA ILE A 659 -58.14 -0.77 15.80
C ILE A 659 -57.26 -1.02 17.02
N ILE A 660 -57.48 -0.27 18.10
CA ILE A 660 -56.83 -0.50 19.39
C ILE A 660 -57.89 -0.97 20.38
N GLU A 661 -57.73 -2.19 20.87
CA GLU A 661 -58.62 -2.79 21.87
C GLU A 661 -57.93 -2.80 23.23
N PHE A 662 -58.59 -2.17 24.21
CA PHE A 662 -58.07 -2.11 25.56
C PHE A 662 -58.57 -3.28 26.39
N ILE A 663 -57.65 -3.89 27.11
CA ILE A 663 -57.92 -4.99 28.01
C ILE A 663 -57.51 -4.57 29.40
N ASP A 664 -58.51 -4.46 30.28
CA ASP A 664 -58.28 -4.24 31.70
C ASP A 664 -57.78 -5.54 32.31
N ILE A 665 -56.55 -5.55 32.82
CA ILE A 665 -55.94 -6.75 33.40
C ILE A 665 -56.72 -7.25 34.62
N GLU A 666 -57.36 -6.36 35.39
CA GLU A 666 -58.20 -6.75 36.54
C GLU A 666 -59.46 -7.49 36.08
N SER A 667 -59.97 -7.16 34.89
CA SER A 667 -61.12 -7.85 34.30
C SER A 667 -60.80 -9.28 33.86
N LEU A 668 -59.55 -9.54 33.49
CA LEU A 668 -59.07 -10.89 33.13
C LEU A 668 -58.81 -11.76 34.36
N PHE A 669 -58.43 -11.17 35.49
CA PHE A 669 -58.10 -11.89 36.71
C PHE A 669 -58.67 -11.21 37.97
N LYS A 670 -59.83 -11.70 38.42
CA LYS A 670 -60.38 -11.36 39.74
C LYS A 670 -59.43 -11.88 40.83
N GLY A 671 -58.74 -10.99 41.54
CA GLY A 671 -57.83 -11.35 42.64
C GLY A 671 -56.38 -10.88 42.47
N LEU A 672 -56.05 -10.14 41.40
CA LEU A 672 -54.74 -9.44 41.28
C LEU A 672 -54.41 -8.56 42.50
N SER A 673 -55.44 -8.01 43.15
CA SER A 673 -55.34 -7.23 44.40
C SER A 673 -54.79 -8.02 45.59
N ASP A 674 -54.97 -9.35 45.60
CA ASP A 674 -54.56 -10.22 46.71
C ASP A 674 -53.08 -10.65 46.58
N TYR A 675 -52.52 -10.54 45.37
CA TYR A 675 -51.11 -10.82 45.13
C TYR A 675 -50.25 -9.60 45.49
N LYS A 676 -49.51 -9.70 46.60
CA LYS A 676 -48.41 -8.78 46.92
C LYS A 676 -47.25 -9.01 45.94
N LEU A 677 -47.35 -8.47 44.73
CA LEU A 677 -46.23 -8.34 43.80
C LEU A 677 -45.27 -7.26 44.33
N THR A 678 -44.59 -7.54 45.44
CA THR A 678 -43.58 -6.65 46.03
C THR A 678 -42.23 -7.00 45.42
N THR A 679 -41.68 -6.10 44.61
CA THR A 679 -40.35 -6.27 44.02
C THR A 679 -39.56 -4.97 44.13
N GLY A 680 -38.32 -5.07 44.61
CA GLY A 680 -37.34 -3.99 44.63
C GLY A 680 -36.30 -4.25 43.54
N TYR A 681 -36.00 -3.23 42.72
CA TYR A 681 -35.00 -3.35 41.67
C TYR A 681 -33.59 -3.45 42.26
N GLY A 682 -32.83 -4.46 41.84
CA GLY A 682 -31.41 -4.58 42.15
C GLY A 682 -30.58 -3.49 41.47
N VAL A 683 -30.03 -2.60 42.28
CA VAL A 683 -28.75 -1.86 42.13
C VAL A 683 -28.57 -0.86 40.97
N PHE A 684 -29.27 -0.95 39.82
CA PHE A 684 -28.94 -0.11 38.65
C PHE A 684 -29.90 1.04 38.29
N THR A 685 -30.99 1.26 39.03
CA THR A 685 -31.99 2.30 38.66
C THR A 685 -32.35 3.29 39.76
N GLY A 686 -31.57 3.40 40.84
CA GLY A 686 -31.76 4.52 41.78
C GLY A 686 -33.10 4.54 42.54
N GLY A 687 -33.69 3.38 42.84
CA GLY A 687 -34.56 3.25 44.01
C GLY A 687 -36.08 3.30 43.82
N ASP A 688 -36.64 3.16 42.62
CA ASP A 688 -38.10 3.07 42.45
C ASP A 688 -38.61 1.65 42.14
N SER A 689 -39.76 1.32 42.74
CA SER A 689 -40.46 0.04 42.61
C SER A 689 -40.73 -0.30 41.14
N LEU A 690 -40.43 -1.53 40.73
CA LEU A 690 -40.83 -2.02 39.41
C LEU A 690 -42.35 -1.96 39.25
N SER A 691 -42.78 -1.55 38.06
CA SER A 691 -44.19 -1.56 37.70
C SER A 691 -44.71 -2.98 37.59
N ARG A 692 -45.95 -3.20 38.05
CA ARG A 692 -46.68 -4.48 37.93
C ARG A 692 -46.84 -4.93 36.47
N THR A 693 -46.62 -4.03 35.51
CA THR A 693 -46.74 -4.28 34.06
C THR A 693 -45.84 -5.36 33.53
N ALA A 694 -44.65 -5.56 34.11
CA ALA A 694 -43.74 -6.63 33.70
C ALA A 694 -44.40 -8.01 33.77
N TYR A 695 -45.40 -8.19 34.65
CA TYR A 695 -46.14 -9.43 34.79
C TYR A 695 -47.43 -9.48 33.95
N TYR A 696 -47.92 -8.36 33.42
CA TYR A 696 -49.16 -8.32 32.63
C TYR A 696 -49.09 -9.23 31.41
N ARG A 697 -47.91 -9.38 30.79
CA ARG A 697 -47.70 -10.32 29.68
C ARG A 697 -47.84 -11.79 30.09
N LEU A 698 -47.45 -12.16 31.31
CA LEU A 698 -47.64 -13.53 31.82
C LEU A 698 -49.12 -13.80 32.08
N PHE A 699 -49.79 -12.87 32.78
CA PHE A 699 -51.22 -12.95 33.05
C PHE A 699 -52.04 -13.00 31.76
N PHE A 700 -51.75 -12.10 30.81
CA PHE A 700 -52.40 -12.10 29.50
C PHE A 700 -52.14 -13.41 28.75
N GLY A 701 -50.92 -13.93 28.82
CA GLY A 701 -50.54 -15.22 28.26
C GLY A 701 -51.49 -16.36 28.67
N GLN A 702 -51.89 -16.41 29.95
CA GLN A 702 -52.74 -17.47 30.49
C GLN A 702 -54.15 -17.50 29.86
N VAL A 703 -54.62 -16.37 29.33
CA VAL A 703 -55.97 -16.21 28.75
C VAL A 703 -55.97 -16.13 27.23
N LEU A 704 -54.82 -16.28 26.57
CA LEU A 704 -54.72 -16.18 25.11
C LEU A 704 -55.63 -17.18 24.38
N ASN A 705 -55.72 -18.41 24.91
CA ASN A 705 -56.57 -19.45 24.34
C ASN A 705 -58.07 -19.15 24.49
N ASP A 706 -58.46 -18.41 25.54
CA ASP A 706 -59.85 -18.02 25.78
C ASP A 706 -60.26 -16.85 24.88
N ILE A 707 -59.34 -15.92 24.63
CA ILE A 707 -59.59 -14.74 23.78
C ILE A 707 -59.62 -15.12 22.30
N SER A 708 -58.67 -15.94 21.86
CA SER A 708 -58.57 -16.32 20.46
C SER A 708 -57.87 -17.68 20.33
N PRO A 709 -58.61 -18.79 20.42
CA PRO A 709 -58.02 -20.11 20.27
C PRO A 709 -57.42 -20.26 18.87
N ASN A 710 -56.40 -21.10 18.77
CA ASN A 710 -55.71 -21.43 17.52
C ASN A 710 -55.08 -20.23 16.80
N SER A 711 -54.47 -19.31 17.54
CA SER A 711 -53.77 -18.15 16.99
C SER A 711 -52.37 -17.97 17.55
N ARG A 712 -51.49 -17.33 16.76
CA ARG A 712 -50.19 -16.86 17.23
C ARG A 712 -50.31 -15.45 17.76
N TRP A 713 -49.61 -15.18 18.85
CA TRP A 713 -49.60 -13.88 19.49
C TRP A 713 -48.18 -13.36 19.61
N LEU A 714 -48.02 -12.06 19.37
CA LEU A 714 -46.77 -11.36 19.56
C LEU A 714 -46.96 -10.29 20.64
N TYR A 715 -46.24 -10.46 21.74
CA TYR A 715 -46.01 -9.41 22.70
C TYR A 715 -44.86 -8.52 22.21
N ILE A 716 -45.08 -7.21 22.24
CA ILE A 716 -44.05 -6.20 22.00
C ILE A 716 -43.99 -5.29 23.25
N ASP A 717 -42.79 -5.08 23.79
CA ASP A 717 -42.58 -4.20 24.94
C ASP A 717 -42.66 -2.71 24.55
N SER A 718 -42.97 -1.87 25.52
CA SER A 718 -43.26 -0.44 25.33
C SER A 718 -42.05 0.37 24.90
N ASP A 719 -40.85 -0.14 25.16
CA ASP A 719 -39.56 0.47 24.86
C ASP A 719 -38.89 -0.11 23.60
N THR A 720 -39.72 -0.50 22.63
CA THR A 720 -39.27 -1.02 21.34
C THR A 720 -39.57 -0.05 20.19
N ILE A 721 -38.81 -0.18 19.10
CA ILE A 721 -39.03 0.54 17.84
C ILE A 721 -39.05 -0.48 16.70
N ILE A 722 -40.11 -0.41 15.88
CA ILE A 722 -40.27 -1.24 14.68
C ILE A 722 -39.70 -0.46 13.48
N LEU A 723 -38.69 -1.03 12.82
CA LEU A 723 -37.96 -0.40 11.72
C LEU A 723 -38.52 -0.75 10.33
N ASP A 724 -39.16 -1.91 10.18
CA ASP A 724 -39.64 -2.40 8.88
C ASP A 724 -40.86 -3.34 9.02
N SER A 725 -41.29 -3.95 7.91
CA SER A 725 -42.43 -4.86 7.82
C SER A 725 -42.24 -6.14 8.65
N LEU A 726 -43.28 -6.52 9.39
CA LEU A 726 -43.40 -7.73 10.21
C LEU A 726 -44.20 -8.84 9.49
N GLU A 727 -44.23 -8.85 8.16
CA GLU A 727 -44.88 -9.91 7.38
C GLU A 727 -44.29 -11.29 7.68
N GLU A 728 -42.97 -11.38 7.84
CA GLU A 728 -42.26 -12.63 8.12
C GLU A 728 -42.70 -13.30 9.43
N ILE A 729 -43.27 -12.54 10.36
CA ILE A 729 -43.60 -13.06 11.68
C ILE A 729 -44.70 -14.13 11.65
N ASP A 730 -45.56 -14.10 10.63
CA ASP A 730 -46.61 -15.10 10.47
C ASP A 730 -46.03 -16.49 10.21
N TYR A 731 -44.77 -16.56 9.80
CA TYR A 731 -44.03 -17.78 9.45
C TYR A 731 -42.98 -18.18 10.50
N LEU A 732 -42.98 -17.58 11.69
CA LEU A 732 -42.08 -18.00 12.76
C LEU A 732 -42.26 -19.50 13.07
N ASP A 733 -41.15 -20.23 13.07
CA ASP A 733 -41.11 -21.62 13.50
C ASP A 733 -40.67 -21.69 14.97
N PHE A 734 -41.56 -22.21 15.81
CA PHE A 734 -41.29 -22.38 17.24
C PHE A 734 -40.64 -23.73 17.53
N ASN A 735 -40.35 -24.57 16.53
CA ASN A 735 -39.74 -25.90 16.69
C ASN A 735 -40.48 -26.79 17.70
N GLY A 736 -41.81 -26.65 17.78
CA GLY A 736 -42.64 -27.38 18.74
C GLY A 736 -42.60 -26.86 20.17
N TYR A 737 -42.03 -25.69 20.44
CA TYR A 737 -42.07 -25.03 21.75
C TYR A 737 -43.31 -24.14 21.90
N PRO A 738 -43.83 -23.94 23.13
CA PRO A 738 -45.00 -23.11 23.40
C PRO A 738 -44.76 -21.60 23.20
N ILE A 739 -43.51 -21.16 23.37
CA ILE A 739 -43.11 -19.74 23.24
C ILE A 739 -41.75 -19.61 22.56
N ALA A 740 -41.53 -18.45 21.95
CA ALA A 740 -40.24 -18.02 21.42
C ALA A 740 -39.83 -16.66 22.00
N ALA A 741 -38.59 -16.54 22.47
CA ALA A 741 -38.03 -15.32 23.03
C ALA A 741 -36.52 -15.21 22.73
N ARG A 742 -35.97 -14.00 22.78
CA ARG A 742 -34.55 -13.76 22.41
C ARG A 742 -33.63 -14.17 23.53
N ARG A 743 -32.62 -14.99 23.23
CA ARG A 743 -31.59 -15.28 24.25
C ARG A 743 -30.74 -14.05 24.53
N GLU A 744 -30.61 -13.71 25.80
CA GLU A 744 -29.78 -12.61 26.27
C GLU A 744 -28.47 -13.11 26.85
N ARG A 745 -27.43 -12.28 26.76
CA ARG A 745 -26.15 -12.57 27.40
C ARG A 745 -26.33 -12.36 28.91
N PRO A 746 -26.04 -13.36 29.75
CA PRO A 746 -26.17 -13.19 31.18
C PRO A 746 -25.19 -12.10 31.63
N LYS A 747 -25.72 -11.06 32.29
CA LYS A 747 -24.92 -10.06 33.00
C LYS A 747 -24.33 -10.70 34.25
N SER A 748 -23.25 -10.14 34.79
CA SER A 748 -22.56 -10.65 35.99
C SER A 748 -23.50 -10.95 37.17
N GLU A 749 -24.53 -10.12 37.33
CA GLU A 749 -25.53 -10.21 38.39
C GLU A 749 -26.56 -11.33 38.11
N ILE A 750 -26.84 -11.61 36.83
CA ILE A 750 -27.69 -12.75 36.40
C ILE A 750 -26.94 -14.05 36.66
N GLU A 751 -25.65 -14.09 36.37
CA GLU A 751 -24.81 -15.25 36.68
C GLU A 751 -24.76 -15.52 38.19
N GLU A 752 -24.67 -14.47 39.01
CA GLU A 752 -24.78 -14.55 40.46
C GLU A 752 -26.17 -15.02 40.92
N ALA A 753 -27.25 -14.56 40.28
CA ALA A 753 -28.61 -15.03 40.55
C ALA A 753 -28.78 -16.52 40.25
N ILE A 754 -28.28 -16.96 39.08
CA ILE A 754 -28.31 -18.35 38.63
C ILE A 754 -27.56 -19.23 39.62
N LYS A 755 -26.37 -18.79 40.06
CA LYS A 755 -25.53 -19.48 41.03
C LYS A 755 -26.17 -19.53 42.43
N THR A 756 -26.71 -18.41 42.90
CA THR A 756 -27.31 -18.30 44.25
C THR A 756 -28.58 -19.12 44.39
N ASN A 757 -29.39 -19.20 43.33
CA ASN A 757 -30.66 -19.94 43.32
C ASN A 757 -30.53 -21.36 42.73
N ASN A 758 -29.31 -21.82 42.46
CA ASN A 758 -29.04 -23.17 41.95
C ASN A 758 -29.83 -23.50 40.66
N LEU A 759 -30.03 -22.50 39.80
CA LEU A 759 -30.75 -22.67 38.54
C LEU A 759 -29.89 -23.49 37.57
N LYS A 760 -30.49 -24.46 36.87
CA LYS A 760 -29.79 -25.17 35.79
C LYS A 760 -29.35 -24.16 34.73
N SER A 761 -28.07 -24.18 34.35
CA SER A 761 -27.59 -23.37 33.22
C SER A 761 -28.36 -23.76 31.96
N GLY A 762 -29.20 -22.84 31.50
CA GLY A 762 -30.12 -23.06 30.39
C GLY A 762 -30.71 -21.73 29.98
N LYS A 763 -30.12 -21.14 28.93
CA LYS A 763 -30.62 -20.03 28.11
C LYS A 763 -31.43 -18.96 28.88
N TYR A 764 -30.76 -17.91 29.33
CA TYR A 764 -31.43 -16.71 29.83
C TYR A 764 -32.09 -15.96 28.66
N TYR A 765 -33.39 -15.70 28.73
CA TYR A 765 -34.16 -15.04 27.67
C TYR A 765 -34.66 -13.66 28.09
N ASN A 766 -34.55 -12.71 27.17
CA ASN A 766 -35.14 -11.38 27.29
C ASN A 766 -36.59 -11.39 26.84
N SER A 767 -37.41 -10.60 27.53
CA SER A 767 -38.85 -10.51 27.35
C SER A 767 -39.33 -9.34 26.47
N GLY A 768 -38.45 -8.54 25.88
CA GLY A 768 -38.80 -7.37 25.06
C GLY A 768 -39.73 -7.67 23.89
N VAL A 769 -39.58 -8.87 23.32
CA VAL A 769 -40.52 -9.43 22.35
C VAL A 769 -40.66 -10.92 22.66
N ILE A 770 -41.91 -11.36 22.85
CA ILE A 770 -42.23 -12.77 23.10
C ILE A 770 -43.33 -13.18 22.13
N ALA A 771 -43.11 -14.31 21.45
CA ALA A 771 -44.11 -14.89 20.58
C ALA A 771 -44.73 -16.13 21.28
N PHE A 772 -46.05 -16.19 21.32
CA PHE A 772 -46.83 -17.25 21.97
C PHE A 772 -47.62 -18.05 20.94
N ASP A 773 -47.65 -19.37 21.11
CA ASP A 773 -48.46 -20.27 20.30
C ASP A 773 -49.61 -20.83 21.13
N SER A 774 -50.80 -20.24 20.99
CA SER A 774 -51.99 -20.67 21.74
C SER A 774 -52.48 -22.07 21.36
N THR A 775 -51.98 -22.66 20.25
CA THR A 775 -52.29 -24.05 19.89
C THR A 775 -51.52 -25.07 20.72
N HIS A 776 -50.43 -24.65 21.39
CA HIS A 776 -49.57 -25.57 22.11
C HIS A 776 -50.23 -26.06 23.41
N PRO A 777 -50.38 -27.38 23.62
CA PRO A 777 -51.21 -27.94 24.70
C PRO A 777 -50.70 -27.63 26.11
N GLN A 778 -49.41 -27.33 26.27
CA GLN A 778 -48.79 -27.01 27.56
C GLN A 778 -48.68 -25.52 27.87
N LEU A 779 -49.08 -24.63 26.94
CA LEU A 779 -48.84 -23.19 27.11
C LEU A 779 -49.49 -22.66 28.40
N THR A 780 -50.77 -22.97 28.62
CA THR A 780 -51.53 -22.49 29.77
C THR A 780 -50.93 -22.99 31.09
N ASP A 781 -50.57 -24.28 31.18
CA ASP A 781 -50.00 -24.87 32.39
C ASP A 781 -48.62 -24.28 32.73
N LEU A 782 -47.78 -24.05 31.72
CA LEU A 782 -46.46 -23.45 31.90
C LEU A 782 -46.56 -21.97 32.32
N LEU A 783 -47.52 -21.22 31.77
CA LEU A 783 -47.77 -19.84 32.19
C LEU A 783 -48.37 -19.75 33.59
N ASN A 784 -49.26 -20.68 33.97
CA ASN A 784 -49.75 -20.82 35.35
C ASN A 784 -48.59 -21.05 36.33
N LYS A 785 -47.66 -21.93 35.96
CA LYS A 785 -46.44 -22.17 36.74
C LYS A 785 -45.56 -20.91 36.82
N ALA A 786 -45.38 -20.17 35.72
CA ALA A 786 -44.60 -18.93 35.68
C ALA A 786 -45.19 -17.85 36.59
N VAL A 787 -46.50 -17.65 36.51
CA VAL A 787 -47.20 -16.70 37.39
C VAL A 787 -47.08 -17.11 38.86
N ARG A 788 -47.22 -18.40 39.18
CA ARG A 788 -47.04 -18.87 40.57
C ARG A 788 -45.63 -18.59 41.10
N ILE A 789 -44.59 -18.88 40.31
CA ILE A 789 -43.19 -18.60 40.67
C ILE A 789 -42.97 -17.09 40.86
N ALA A 790 -43.48 -16.27 39.93
CA ALA A 790 -43.39 -14.81 40.02
C ALA A 790 -44.02 -14.25 41.29
N VAL A 791 -45.16 -14.81 41.72
CA VAL A 791 -45.89 -14.40 42.92
C VAL A 791 -45.21 -14.89 44.20
N GLU A 792 -44.85 -16.17 44.28
CA GLU A 792 -44.32 -16.80 45.50
C GLU A 792 -42.86 -16.42 45.77
N GLU A 793 -42.05 -16.27 44.70
CA GLU A 793 -40.60 -16.05 44.78
C GLU A 793 -40.18 -14.65 44.35
N GLY A 794 -41.12 -13.76 44.00
CA GLY A 794 -40.85 -12.48 43.33
C GLY A 794 -39.80 -11.58 43.97
N HIS A 795 -39.65 -11.61 45.30
CA HIS A 795 -38.62 -10.86 46.04
C HIS A 795 -37.19 -11.41 45.88
N LYS A 796 -37.02 -12.66 45.42
CA LYS A 796 -35.71 -13.33 45.22
C LYS A 796 -35.22 -13.29 43.77
N LEU A 797 -36.09 -12.99 42.82
CA LEU A 797 -35.77 -13.02 41.39
C LEU A 797 -35.16 -11.68 40.96
N LEU A 798 -33.84 -11.63 40.76
CA LEU A 798 -33.11 -10.42 40.32
C LEU A 798 -33.64 -9.83 38.99
N TYR A 799 -34.19 -10.65 38.10
CA TYR A 799 -34.79 -10.25 36.81
C TYR A 799 -36.21 -10.85 36.64
N HIS A 800 -36.98 -10.74 37.74
CA HIS A 800 -38.42 -10.96 37.92
C HIS A 800 -39.15 -11.92 36.97
N ASP A 801 -39.73 -11.45 35.85
CA ASP A 801 -40.60 -12.25 34.99
C ASP A 801 -39.82 -13.10 33.95
N GLN A 802 -38.67 -12.61 33.48
CA GLN A 802 -37.75 -13.38 32.63
C GLN A 802 -37.22 -14.61 33.38
N CYS A 803 -36.85 -14.43 34.65
CA CYS A 803 -36.47 -15.56 35.52
C CYS A 803 -37.66 -16.51 35.76
N ALA A 804 -38.86 -15.99 35.99
CA ALA A 804 -40.05 -16.81 36.18
C ALA A 804 -40.38 -17.66 34.94
N LEU A 805 -40.29 -17.08 33.73
CA LEU A 805 -40.40 -17.81 32.46
C LEU A 805 -39.33 -18.91 32.35
N ASN A 806 -38.08 -18.59 32.62
CA ASN A 806 -37.00 -19.57 32.53
C ASN A 806 -37.20 -20.76 33.50
N ILE A 807 -37.60 -20.50 34.74
CA ILE A 807 -37.87 -21.53 35.75
C ILE A 807 -39.13 -22.34 35.39
N ALA A 808 -40.18 -21.68 34.93
CA ALA A 808 -41.44 -22.35 34.62
C ALA A 808 -41.32 -23.26 33.40
N PHE A 809 -40.71 -22.77 32.33
CA PHE A 809 -40.58 -23.46 31.06
C PHE A 809 -39.40 -24.45 31.03
N ASP A 810 -38.46 -24.39 31.98
CA ASP A 810 -37.35 -25.35 32.13
C ASP A 810 -36.60 -25.61 30.79
N GLY A 811 -36.32 -24.53 30.06
CA GLY A 811 -35.66 -24.59 28.75
C GLY A 811 -36.56 -24.85 27.54
N GLN A 812 -37.88 -24.97 27.73
CA GLN A 812 -38.88 -25.11 26.65
C GLN A 812 -39.24 -23.76 26.00
N ILE A 813 -38.23 -23.02 25.59
CA ILE A 813 -38.37 -21.71 24.94
C ILE A 813 -37.56 -21.75 23.65
N ALA A 814 -38.21 -21.51 22.51
CA ALA A 814 -37.53 -21.35 21.23
C ALA A 814 -36.71 -20.05 21.22
N ASP A 815 -35.58 -20.06 20.52
CA ASP A 815 -34.75 -18.87 20.36
C ASP A 815 -35.34 -17.96 19.28
N LEU A 816 -35.81 -16.78 19.67
CA LEU A 816 -36.27 -15.77 18.74
C LEU A 816 -35.06 -15.09 18.11
N SER A 817 -35.05 -15.06 16.77
CA SER A 817 -33.98 -14.45 15.99
C SER A 817 -33.70 -13.02 16.46
N PRO A 818 -32.42 -12.56 16.48
CA PRO A 818 -32.11 -11.14 16.75
C PRO A 818 -32.89 -10.19 15.84
N ARG A 819 -33.34 -10.69 14.68
CA ARG A 819 -34.23 -9.97 13.78
C ARG A 819 -35.48 -9.41 14.40
N PHE A 820 -36.10 -10.12 15.34
CA PHE A 820 -37.35 -9.68 15.94
C PHE A 820 -37.16 -9.09 17.33
N ASN A 821 -35.94 -9.04 17.86
CA ASN A 821 -35.64 -8.50 19.17
C ASN A 821 -34.12 -8.23 19.30
N ASP A 822 -33.65 -7.18 18.63
CA ASP A 822 -32.25 -6.76 18.69
C ASP A 822 -32.05 -5.73 19.80
N PHE A 823 -31.00 -5.91 20.60
CA PHE A 823 -30.75 -5.03 21.74
C PHE A 823 -30.03 -3.77 21.30
N TYR A 824 -30.51 -2.62 21.76
CA TYR A 824 -29.90 -1.33 21.50
C TYR A 824 -29.72 -0.54 22.80
N PRO A 825 -28.70 -0.90 23.60
CA PRO A 825 -28.42 -0.21 24.85
C PRO A 825 -27.84 1.20 24.63
N PRO A 826 -27.79 2.06 25.66
CA PRO A 826 -27.34 3.46 25.52
C PRO A 826 -25.88 3.62 25.09
N TYR A 827 -25.06 2.58 25.28
CA TYR A 827 -23.66 2.51 24.86
C TYR A 827 -23.46 1.95 23.45
N ASP A 828 -24.54 1.57 22.74
CA ASP A 828 -24.45 1.12 21.36
C ASP A 828 -24.01 2.27 20.44
N GLN A 829 -23.03 2.00 19.59
CA GLN A 829 -22.43 2.98 18.68
C GLN A 829 -22.97 2.88 17.24
N ARG A 830 -23.79 1.87 16.94
CA ARG A 830 -24.35 1.67 15.59
C ARG A 830 -25.21 2.87 15.19
N THR A 831 -24.95 3.41 14.01
CA THR A 831 -25.74 4.52 13.46
C THR A 831 -27.16 4.09 13.09
N PHE A 832 -28.11 5.02 13.06
CA PHE A 832 -29.46 4.71 12.60
C PHE A 832 -29.47 4.20 11.16
N ASP A 833 -28.66 4.80 10.29
CA ASP A 833 -28.48 4.30 8.93
C ASP A 833 -27.89 2.88 8.98
N GLU A 834 -26.92 2.58 9.85
CA GLU A 834 -26.43 1.21 10.00
C GLU A 834 -27.49 0.21 10.48
N LEU A 835 -28.47 0.64 11.29
CA LEU A 835 -29.58 -0.20 11.77
C LEU A 835 -30.64 -0.41 10.69
N LEU A 836 -31.04 0.65 9.99
CA LEU A 836 -31.95 0.60 8.84
C LEU A 836 -31.36 -0.16 7.64
N LEU A 837 -30.04 -0.10 7.46
CA LEU A 837 -29.30 -0.81 6.42
C LEU A 837 -28.82 -2.19 6.88
N SER A 838 -29.00 -2.51 8.16
CA SER A 838 -28.81 -3.85 8.66
C SER A 838 -30.01 -4.69 8.22
N ASP A 839 -29.78 -5.63 7.30
CA ASP A 839 -30.76 -6.68 6.98
C ASP A 839 -31.06 -7.60 8.18
N GLN A 840 -30.53 -7.29 9.37
CA GLN A 840 -30.55 -8.19 10.51
C GLN A 840 -31.68 -7.91 11.49
N SER A 841 -32.23 -6.69 11.61
CA SER A 841 -33.11 -6.29 12.73
C SER A 841 -34.36 -5.50 12.31
N LEU A 842 -35.55 -6.09 12.49
CA LEU A 842 -36.87 -5.48 12.26
C LEU A 842 -37.40 -4.74 13.49
N ILE A 843 -37.09 -5.25 14.68
CA ILE A 843 -37.51 -4.67 15.95
C ILE A 843 -36.28 -4.45 16.81
N ILE A 844 -36.13 -3.21 17.26
CA ILE A 844 -35.10 -2.79 18.19
C ILE A 844 -35.71 -2.65 19.58
N HIS A 845 -35.08 -3.27 20.57
CA HIS A 845 -35.41 -3.12 21.98
C HIS A 845 -34.42 -2.17 22.66
N LEU A 846 -34.91 -1.02 23.14
CA LEU A 846 -34.12 0.04 23.78
C LEU A 846 -33.80 -0.36 25.23
N LEU A 847 -32.92 -1.35 25.37
CA LEU A 847 -32.53 -1.97 26.62
C LEU A 847 -31.70 -1.01 27.49
N ASP A 848 -31.63 -1.25 28.80
CA ASP A 848 -30.84 -0.46 29.78
C ASP A 848 -31.29 1.01 29.96
N ARG A 849 -30.72 1.68 30.97
CA ARG A 849 -30.93 3.11 31.29
C ARG A 849 -29.64 3.89 31.00
N PRO A 850 -29.70 5.20 30.62
CA PRO A 850 -30.90 6.00 30.45
C PRO A 850 -31.75 5.53 29.26
N LYS A 851 -33.07 5.48 29.45
CA LYS A 851 -34.02 5.26 28.35
C LYS A 851 -34.00 6.46 27.41
N PRO A 852 -34.49 6.31 26.16
CA PRO A 852 -34.59 7.40 25.19
C PRO A 852 -35.27 8.69 25.69
N TRP A 853 -36.11 8.59 26.71
CA TRP A 853 -36.82 9.70 27.31
C TRP A 853 -36.24 10.18 28.65
N ASP A 854 -35.14 9.59 29.13
CA ASP A 854 -34.46 10.02 30.36
C ASP A 854 -33.41 11.11 30.04
N SER A 855 -33.44 12.21 30.79
CA SER A 855 -32.79 13.47 30.41
C SER A 855 -31.26 13.57 30.65
N LEU A 856 -30.46 12.53 30.37
CA LEU A 856 -29.02 12.55 30.70
C LEU A 856 -28.00 12.23 29.59
N ASN A 857 -28.36 11.95 28.33
CA ASN A 857 -27.32 11.89 27.28
C ASN A 857 -27.85 11.98 25.84
N LYS A 858 -26.99 12.43 24.91
CA LYS A 858 -27.23 12.44 23.45
C LYS A 858 -27.05 11.05 22.83
N HIS A 859 -27.63 10.00 23.40
CA HIS A 859 -27.54 8.66 22.80
C HIS A 859 -28.46 8.58 21.57
N GLN A 860 -28.06 7.85 20.52
CA GLN A 860 -28.75 7.88 19.24
C GLN A 860 -30.18 7.31 19.30
N GLY A 861 -30.44 6.38 20.23
CA GLY A 861 -31.78 5.85 20.49
C GLY A 861 -32.78 6.93 20.95
N SER A 862 -32.31 7.94 21.70
CA SER A 862 -33.11 9.13 22.05
C SER A 862 -33.55 9.88 20.79
N ILE A 863 -32.61 10.14 19.87
CA ILE A 863 -32.87 10.91 18.64
C ILE A 863 -33.98 10.23 17.83
N LEU A 864 -33.88 8.92 17.63
CA LEU A 864 -34.86 8.16 16.89
C LEU A 864 -36.24 8.15 17.57
N TRP A 865 -36.26 7.92 18.88
CA TRP A 865 -37.52 7.91 19.63
C TRP A 865 -38.22 9.28 19.57
N PHE A 866 -37.48 10.38 19.73
CA PHE A 866 -38.02 11.73 19.63
C PHE A 866 -38.47 12.09 18.20
N GLN A 867 -37.78 11.61 17.16
CA GLN A 867 -38.24 11.77 15.77
C GLN A 867 -39.58 11.06 15.53
N LEU A 868 -39.73 9.84 16.05
CA LEU A 868 -41.00 9.10 15.95
C LEU A 868 -42.11 9.77 16.77
N LEU A 869 -41.78 10.30 17.96
CA LEU A 869 -42.70 11.11 18.75
C LEU A 869 -43.15 12.36 17.99
N GLU A 870 -42.22 13.07 17.34
CA GLU A 870 -42.51 14.25 16.53
C GLU A 870 -43.40 13.91 15.33
N ASP A 871 -43.09 12.83 14.60
CA ASP A 871 -43.91 12.37 13.48
C ASP A 871 -45.32 11.94 13.93
N MET A 872 -45.40 11.20 15.04
CA MET A 872 -46.67 10.78 15.66
C MET A 872 -47.49 11.98 16.13
N SER A 873 -46.84 13.03 16.62
CA SER A 873 -47.51 14.22 17.15
C SER A 873 -48.42 14.92 16.13
N ARG A 874 -48.15 14.75 14.83
CA ARG A 874 -48.98 15.29 13.75
C ARG A 874 -50.38 14.65 13.70
N PHE A 875 -50.53 13.46 14.29
CA PHE A 875 -51.78 12.70 14.34
C PHE A 875 -52.46 12.76 15.72
N LEU A 876 -51.90 13.50 16.67
CA LEU A 876 -52.43 13.57 18.03
C LEU A 876 -52.44 15.02 18.55
N PRO A 877 -53.61 15.58 18.91
CA PRO A 877 -53.69 16.94 19.44
C PRO A 877 -52.75 17.18 20.63
N ALA A 878 -52.11 18.35 20.66
CA ALA A 878 -51.09 18.71 21.66
C ALA A 878 -51.53 18.50 23.13
N LYS A 879 -52.82 18.69 23.44
CA LYS A 879 -53.38 18.45 24.79
C LYS A 879 -53.17 17.02 25.28
N TYR A 880 -53.22 16.03 24.39
CA TYR A 880 -53.04 14.63 24.72
C TYR A 880 -51.57 14.29 24.92
N LEU A 881 -50.70 14.82 24.05
CA LEU A 881 -49.25 14.69 24.19
C LEU A 881 -48.78 15.30 25.51
N TYR A 882 -49.22 16.51 25.84
CA TYR A 882 -48.86 17.17 27.10
C TYR A 882 -49.23 16.30 28.31
N LYS A 883 -50.46 15.77 28.36
CA LYS A 883 -50.93 14.90 29.45
C LYS A 883 -50.11 13.61 29.56
N LEU A 884 -49.74 13.00 28.43
CA LEU A 884 -48.91 11.78 28.41
C LEU A 884 -47.46 12.07 28.80
N PHE A 885 -46.93 13.23 28.39
CA PHE A 885 -45.56 13.66 28.68
C PHE A 885 -45.39 14.10 30.15
N GLU A 886 -46.41 14.76 30.72
CA GLU A 886 -46.44 15.15 32.14
C GLU A 886 -46.31 13.94 33.06
N VAL A 887 -47.00 12.84 32.73
CA VAL A 887 -46.94 11.58 33.48
C VAL A 887 -45.58 10.92 33.32
N LEU A 888 -45.03 10.93 32.10
CA LEU A 888 -43.69 10.43 31.83
C LEU A 888 -42.64 11.21 32.64
N GLN A 889 -42.71 12.54 32.68
CA GLN A 889 -41.82 13.39 33.47
C GLN A 889 -42.02 13.25 34.98
N ALA A 890 -43.24 13.03 35.46
CA ALA A 890 -43.49 12.80 36.90
C ALA A 890 -42.98 11.44 37.39
N SER A 891 -42.65 10.53 36.46
CA SER A 891 -42.10 9.19 36.73
C SER A 891 -40.58 9.07 36.54
N ILE A 892 -39.93 10.16 36.11
CA ILE A 892 -38.47 10.34 35.95
C ILE A 892 -38.00 11.26 37.08
#